data_AF-A0A3B0W4Z0-F1
#
_entry.id   AF-A0A3B0W4Z0-F1
#
_cell.length_a   1.000
_cell.length_b   1.000
_cell.length_c   1.000
_cell.angle_alpha   90.00
_cell.angle_beta   90.00
_cell.angle_gamma   90.00
#
_symmetry.space_group_name_H-M   'P 1'
#
loop_
_entity.id
_entity.type
_entity.pdbx_description
1 polymer ?
#
loop_
_entity_poly.entity_id
_entity_poly.type
_entity_poly.pdbx_seq_one_letter_code
_entity_poly.pdbx_strand_id
1 'polypeptide(L)'
;KADQIISIYQDDPNFIWIISITGVSLYDINKNTVVDIKTIEGKVLGRINKKVFRGLNGRLFFSTYGENLFGYIDEQEKVAHFITGPTQTHLNGTKLIDMQLVGNNNLWLLTNYGIELYDISSNKFEVIYQNKKDEPISSLYIDAENNDVWSIADGSLHKFNRNGNKLVKANKQYNHLFPRVEFVDLLKVDQNIFWITTVNSGVVELNTSSLEYTVFSKHDGLPSNRILDIFKMQDKKIIATDAGLAALNKSYSSTGDIQPRIIIDKISLGDTNILASAIDSLVLNYKYGSLDFDVALLAFTNTSATEYEYILTGINDKWTNTGNDDKYSFLNLGAGDYTFKVRGRSNYEQWSEPVEYSFSVNPPPWKTAWAYLLYALAVLAIFLWVMYLYKRKILYEHEISKQQAKKDLANAASKAKSDFLAKVSHEIRTPLNGVLGMSELMLGTNMNEEQRIYAGSIMASGTHLLDIINDILDLSKIEAGKLELEFQSFDLLLLVDEVIGVLVSQAKQKKLLLTCIFDHRITRNRVGDVVRIKQVLFNLLSNAFKFTKQGEIILRVNCSNKDKNLVVFTIEDTGIGIDNKLVANLFKPFVQADSAITRKYGGTGLGLAIVKQLVEKMQGSITATGKTNRGSIFTASIFLKIEPASADAGSIQNIKICDENICLLVKQQNLKQSLIEYFTILKVKHSTKVNNNTDHLFVDTLSNIDAKQVMQIKQALKINNQTRITFIGFTLGSINTELFIHNLPRRLLAPPITFSAVLKICCKEQRRKNIMLPVLSSPASVALKLLVVEDSHINQQISIEMLEKMGHIVDMVDNAEEALTMLYRNKYDLLLLDYHLPKMDGLSLIKIWDNSANIPVIIVTADLTDEVLHKCQSLNINNIVAKPFTQKLLFDAIKKSFKV
;
A
#
# COMPACT_ATOMS: atom_id res chain seq x y z
N LYS A 1 39.42 84.44 -3.85
CA LYS A 1 38.54 83.36 -3.38
C LYS A 1 39.42 82.40 -2.58
N ALA A 2 39.02 82.03 -1.37
CA ALA A 2 39.85 81.19 -0.49
C ALA A 2 39.95 79.79 -1.10
N ASP A 3 40.93 79.63 -1.98
CA ASP A 3 41.27 78.33 -2.51
C ASP A 3 41.94 77.53 -1.40
N GLN A 4 41.49 76.29 -1.20
CA GLN A 4 42.09 75.43 -0.20
C GLN A 4 43.47 75.02 -0.70
N ILE A 5 44.52 75.58 -0.07
CA ILE A 5 45.91 75.20 -0.34
C ILE A 5 46.12 73.78 0.18
N ILE A 6 46.54 72.88 -0.70
CA ILE A 6 46.84 71.49 -0.41
C ILE A 6 48.31 71.34 -0.03
N SER A 7 49.18 72.05 -0.74
CA SER A 7 50.64 71.96 -0.58
C SER A 7 51.30 73.24 -1.07
N ILE A 8 52.47 73.52 -0.53
CA ILE A 8 53.35 74.60 -0.99
C ILE A 8 54.71 73.97 -1.24
N TYR A 9 55.27 74.24 -2.42
CA TYR A 9 56.58 73.75 -2.81
C TYR A 9 57.49 74.93 -3.16
N GLN A 10 58.68 74.93 -2.58
CA GLN A 10 59.70 75.94 -2.84
C GLN A 10 61.06 75.25 -2.98
N ASP A 11 61.70 75.52 -4.11
CA ASP A 11 62.99 74.97 -4.51
C ASP A 11 63.94 76.07 -5.02
N ASP A 12 63.38 77.11 -5.64
CA ASP A 12 64.06 78.38 -5.91
C ASP A 12 63.65 79.43 -4.84
N PRO A 13 64.60 80.14 -4.21
CA PRO A 13 64.27 81.18 -3.23
C PRO A 13 63.42 82.33 -3.79
N ASN A 14 63.32 82.48 -5.12
CA ASN A 14 62.55 83.53 -5.77
C ASN A 14 61.12 83.11 -6.13
N PHE A 15 60.81 81.82 -6.11
CA PHE A 15 59.53 81.30 -6.58
C PHE A 15 58.88 80.37 -5.56
N ILE A 16 57.56 80.49 -5.41
CA ILE A 16 56.76 79.59 -4.59
C ILE A 16 55.69 78.97 -5.48
N TRP A 17 55.67 77.64 -5.54
CA TRP A 17 54.62 76.88 -6.18
C TRP A 17 53.49 76.64 -5.17
N ILE A 18 52.31 77.17 -5.46
CA ILE A 18 51.12 77.03 -4.63
C ILE A 18 50.21 76.00 -5.30
N ILE A 19 49.96 74.89 -4.61
CA ILE A 19 49.09 73.81 -5.08
C ILE A 19 47.77 73.92 -4.33
N SER A 20 46.70 74.22 -5.05
CA SER A 20 45.34 74.33 -4.51
C SER A 20 44.43 73.21 -5.05
N ILE A 21 43.21 73.14 -4.53
CA ILE A 21 42.17 72.27 -5.09
C ILE A 21 41.76 72.65 -6.52
N THR A 22 42.01 73.89 -6.95
CA THR A 22 41.65 74.39 -8.28
C THR A 22 42.78 74.35 -9.29
N GLY A 23 44.03 74.08 -8.88
CA GLY A 23 45.16 73.93 -9.78
C GLY A 23 46.50 74.30 -9.15
N VAL A 24 47.45 74.71 -10.00
CA VAL A 24 48.79 75.15 -9.58
C VAL A 24 49.04 76.58 -10.02
N SER A 25 49.56 77.37 -9.09
CA SER A 25 49.94 78.76 -9.32
C SER A 25 51.41 78.97 -8.94
N LEU A 26 52.13 79.74 -9.74
CA LEU A 26 53.49 80.17 -9.48
C LEU A 26 53.47 81.59 -8.91
N TYR A 27 53.95 81.76 -7.68
CA TYR A 27 54.15 83.05 -7.03
C TYR A 27 55.61 83.48 -7.16
N ASP A 28 55.84 84.58 -7.86
CA ASP A 28 57.15 85.22 -7.97
C ASP A 28 57.32 86.18 -6.79
N ILE A 29 58.21 85.84 -5.85
CA ILE A 29 58.47 86.61 -4.63
C ILE A 29 59.00 88.00 -4.97
N ASN A 30 59.87 88.10 -5.98
CA ASN A 30 60.53 89.36 -6.33
C ASN A 30 59.56 90.33 -7.02
N LYS A 31 58.64 89.81 -7.84
CA LYS A 31 57.65 90.63 -8.57
C LYS A 31 56.32 90.77 -7.84
N ASN A 32 56.09 90.00 -6.78
CA ASN A 32 54.82 89.89 -6.06
C ASN A 32 53.64 89.60 -6.99
N THR A 33 53.86 88.73 -7.99
CA THR A 33 52.85 88.35 -8.99
C THR A 33 52.56 86.86 -8.92
N VAL A 34 51.29 86.49 -9.09
CA VAL A 34 50.83 85.10 -9.16
C VAL A 34 50.47 84.78 -10.62
N VAL A 35 50.94 83.65 -11.13
CA VAL A 35 50.58 83.14 -12.46
C VAL A 35 49.95 81.75 -12.31
N ASP A 36 48.70 81.60 -12.73
CA ASP A 36 48.03 80.30 -12.76
C ASP A 36 48.51 79.49 -13.97
N ILE A 37 48.95 78.25 -13.70
CA ILE A 37 49.44 77.35 -14.73
C ILE A 37 48.25 76.67 -15.42
N LYS A 38 48.27 76.69 -16.75
CA LYS A 38 47.26 76.07 -17.61
C LYS A 38 47.91 75.09 -18.57
N THR A 39 47.11 74.22 -19.17
CA THR A 39 47.57 73.34 -20.26
C THR A 39 47.80 74.15 -21.54
N ILE A 40 48.46 73.54 -22.54
CA ILE A 40 48.64 74.14 -23.88
C ILE A 40 47.29 74.56 -24.49
N GLU A 41 46.21 73.80 -24.22
CA GLU A 41 44.84 74.10 -24.66
C GLU A 41 44.14 75.20 -23.83
N GLY A 42 44.82 75.80 -22.85
CA GLY A 42 44.27 76.83 -21.97
C GLY A 42 43.34 76.31 -20.87
N LYS A 43 43.29 74.99 -20.63
CA LYS A 43 42.49 74.40 -19.54
C LYS A 43 43.22 74.54 -18.21
N VAL A 44 42.46 74.77 -17.14
CA VAL A 44 43.00 74.77 -15.78
C VAL A 44 43.36 73.33 -15.40
N LEU A 45 44.51 73.15 -14.78
CA LEU A 45 44.88 71.88 -14.18
C LEU A 45 43.93 71.63 -13.02
N GLY A 46 43.15 70.54 -13.05
CA GLY A 46 42.27 70.20 -11.92
C GLY A 46 43.06 69.99 -10.61
N ARG A 47 42.43 69.36 -9.62
CA ARG A 47 43.08 69.13 -8.32
C ARG A 47 44.40 68.36 -8.49
N ILE A 48 45.52 68.94 -8.07
CA ILE A 48 46.84 68.30 -8.13
C ILE A 48 47.15 67.60 -6.80
N ASN A 49 47.86 66.47 -6.86
CA ASN A 49 48.34 65.73 -5.71
C ASN A 49 49.37 66.54 -4.91
N LYS A 50 49.45 66.29 -3.61
CA LYS A 50 50.24 67.08 -2.65
C LYS A 50 51.74 67.14 -2.97
N LYS A 51 52.31 66.07 -3.52
CA LYS A 51 53.75 65.97 -3.83
C LYS A 51 54.02 66.43 -5.27
N VAL A 52 54.99 67.33 -5.44
CA VAL A 52 55.56 67.76 -6.72
C VAL A 52 57.09 67.77 -6.61
N PHE A 53 57.79 67.57 -7.73
CA PHE A 53 59.24 67.47 -7.72
C PHE A 53 59.84 68.18 -8.93
N ARG A 54 60.89 68.99 -8.73
CA ARG A 54 61.66 69.55 -9.84
C ARG A 54 62.71 68.57 -10.32
N GLY A 55 62.70 68.28 -11.62
CA GLY A 55 63.78 67.56 -12.29
C GLY A 55 64.93 68.49 -12.68
N LEU A 56 66.11 67.94 -12.95
CA LEU A 56 67.29 68.71 -13.40
C LEU A 56 67.08 69.45 -14.73
N ASN A 57 66.11 69.04 -15.53
CA ASN A 57 65.72 69.69 -16.78
C ASN A 57 64.87 70.96 -16.57
N GLY A 58 64.71 71.44 -15.33
CA GLY A 58 63.93 72.63 -15.00
C GLY A 58 62.42 72.41 -15.04
N ARG A 59 61.95 71.17 -15.22
CA ARG A 59 60.53 70.83 -15.28
C ARG A 59 60.02 70.40 -13.91
N LEU A 60 58.84 70.89 -13.53
CA LEU A 60 58.17 70.51 -12.29
C LEU A 60 57.17 69.39 -12.56
N PHE A 61 57.47 68.18 -12.10
CA PHE A 61 56.61 67.02 -12.28
C PHE A 61 55.47 67.02 -11.26
N PHE A 62 54.27 66.71 -11.75
CA PHE A 62 53.05 66.68 -10.95
C PHE A 62 52.14 65.53 -11.37
N SER A 63 51.18 65.22 -10.51
CA SER A 63 50.09 64.28 -10.82
C SER A 63 48.74 64.86 -10.41
N THR A 64 47.68 64.53 -11.16
CA THR A 64 46.32 65.01 -10.88
C THR A 64 45.56 64.04 -9.98
N TYR A 65 44.89 64.55 -8.96
CA TYR A 65 43.97 63.82 -8.10
C TYR A 65 42.67 63.49 -8.87
N GLY A 66 42.36 62.20 -9.03
CA GLY A 66 41.12 61.71 -9.63
C GLY A 66 41.22 61.37 -11.11
N GLU A 67 41.72 62.31 -11.94
CA GLU A 67 41.95 62.09 -13.38
C GLU A 67 43.16 61.19 -13.67
N ASN A 68 44.03 61.00 -12.66
CA ASN A 68 45.22 60.13 -12.68
C ASN A 68 46.20 60.43 -13.83
N LEU A 69 46.25 61.68 -14.27
CA LEU A 69 47.21 62.16 -15.25
C LEU A 69 48.55 62.46 -14.57
N PHE A 70 49.63 62.09 -15.24
CA PHE A 70 51.01 62.44 -14.88
C PHE A 70 51.55 63.41 -15.92
N GLY A 71 52.25 64.44 -15.46
CA GLY A 71 52.72 65.50 -16.34
C GLY A 71 53.82 66.32 -15.70
N TYR A 72 54.27 67.34 -16.43
CA TYR A 72 55.22 68.31 -15.96
C TYR A 72 54.85 69.72 -16.37
N ILE A 73 55.27 70.69 -15.58
CA ILE A 73 55.17 72.11 -15.89
C ILE A 73 56.53 72.56 -16.41
N ASP A 74 56.54 73.15 -17.59
CA ASP A 74 57.72 73.84 -18.09
C ASP A 74 57.75 75.25 -17.49
N GLU A 75 58.79 75.54 -16.70
CA GLU A 75 58.91 76.81 -15.97
C GLU A 75 59.08 78.02 -16.92
N GLN A 76 59.68 77.81 -18.09
CA GLN A 76 59.93 78.88 -19.07
C GLN A 76 58.64 79.23 -19.83
N GLU A 77 57.90 78.20 -20.24
CA GLU A 77 56.61 78.39 -20.94
C GLU A 77 55.48 78.73 -19.97
N LYS A 78 55.60 78.38 -18.69
CA LYS A 78 54.55 78.44 -17.66
C LYS A 78 53.30 77.66 -18.06
N VAL A 79 53.51 76.56 -18.80
CA VAL A 79 52.47 75.69 -19.33
C VAL A 79 52.68 74.27 -18.84
N ALA A 80 51.59 73.58 -18.55
CA ALA A 80 51.60 72.18 -18.18
C ALA A 80 51.44 71.26 -19.39
N HIS A 81 52.28 70.22 -19.41
CA HIS A 81 52.36 69.18 -20.40
C HIS A 81 51.99 67.84 -19.76
N PHE A 82 51.01 67.13 -20.33
CA PHE A 82 50.66 65.78 -19.89
C PHE A 82 51.46 64.75 -20.68
N ILE A 83 52.04 63.79 -19.98
CA ILE A 83 52.76 62.69 -20.60
C ILE A 83 51.71 61.65 -21.03
N THR A 84 51.33 61.69 -22.31
CA THR A 84 50.35 60.76 -22.91
C THR A 84 50.89 60.22 -24.23
N GLY A 85 51.07 58.88 -24.37
CA GLY A 85 51.29 58.26 -25.70
C GLY A 85 52.19 57.01 -25.74
N PRO A 86 52.02 56.14 -26.75
CA PRO A 86 52.34 54.71 -26.69
C PRO A 86 53.78 54.36 -27.10
N THR A 87 54.53 53.70 -26.22
CA THR A 87 55.45 52.56 -26.51
C THR A 87 56.13 52.04 -25.22
N GLN A 88 55.46 51.06 -24.58
CA GLN A 88 56.04 49.87 -23.88
C GLN A 88 57.06 50.14 -22.74
N THR A 89 56.69 50.33 -21.46
CA THR A 89 56.26 49.18 -20.62
C THR A 89 55.47 49.44 -19.30
N HIS A 90 55.07 50.66 -18.89
CA HIS A 90 53.90 50.90 -17.98
C HIS A 90 53.41 52.37 -17.99
N LEU A 91 52.44 52.63 -17.09
CA LEU A 91 51.33 53.58 -17.09
C LEU A 91 51.03 54.45 -18.34
N ASN A 92 49.96 54.00 -19.05
CA ASN A 92 48.82 54.83 -19.49
C ASN A 92 47.50 54.11 -19.05
N GLY A 93 46.61 54.74 -18.29
CA GLY A 93 45.34 54.15 -17.75
C GLY A 93 45.37 53.51 -16.36
N THR A 94 46.52 53.44 -15.69
CA THR A 94 46.70 53.06 -14.27
C THR A 94 46.52 54.29 -13.36
N LYS A 95 46.22 54.09 -12.08
CA LYS A 95 46.02 55.19 -11.12
C LYS A 95 47.33 55.47 -10.42
N LEU A 96 47.90 56.66 -10.60
CA LEU A 96 49.06 57.13 -9.84
C LEU A 96 48.62 57.52 -8.42
N ILE A 97 49.24 56.88 -7.42
CA ILE A 97 48.91 56.98 -5.99
C ILE A 97 49.93 57.87 -5.29
N ASP A 98 51.21 57.63 -5.53
CA ASP A 98 52.32 58.36 -4.91
C ASP A 98 53.49 58.49 -5.89
N MET A 99 54.39 59.46 -5.68
CA MET A 99 55.62 59.57 -6.46
C MET A 99 56.76 60.15 -5.62
N GLN A 100 57.99 59.74 -5.93
CA GLN A 100 59.20 60.21 -5.27
C GLN A 100 60.35 60.35 -6.27
N LEU A 101 61.07 61.46 -6.22
CA LEU A 101 62.30 61.65 -6.97
C LEU A 101 63.44 60.86 -6.30
N VAL A 102 64.13 60.02 -7.07
CA VAL A 102 65.27 59.21 -6.58
C VAL A 102 66.50 59.53 -7.41
N GLY A 103 67.48 60.19 -6.79
CA GLY A 103 68.62 60.74 -7.50
C GLY A 103 68.20 61.84 -8.47
N ASN A 104 68.98 61.98 -9.55
CA ASN A 104 68.93 63.18 -10.39
C ASN A 104 68.07 63.04 -11.66
N ASN A 105 67.68 61.81 -12.03
CA ASN A 105 67.11 61.54 -13.36
C ASN A 105 65.94 60.56 -13.36
N ASN A 106 65.55 60.04 -12.19
CA ASN A 106 64.59 58.95 -12.07
C ASN A 106 63.47 59.32 -11.10
N LEU A 107 62.22 59.20 -11.56
CA LEU A 107 61.02 59.32 -10.74
C LEU A 107 60.45 57.92 -10.48
N TRP A 108 60.28 57.59 -9.21
CA TRP A 108 59.57 56.38 -8.82
C TRP A 108 58.10 56.73 -8.65
N LEU A 109 57.25 56.03 -9.37
CA LEU A 109 55.82 56.19 -9.42
C LEU A 109 55.17 54.97 -8.75
N LEU A 110 54.30 55.19 -7.78
CA LEU A 110 53.46 54.14 -7.21
C LEU A 110 52.11 54.19 -7.92
N THR A 111 51.81 53.17 -8.71
CA THR A 111 50.51 53.04 -9.39
C THR A 111 49.70 51.88 -8.80
N ASN A 112 48.42 51.80 -9.13
CA ASN A 112 47.62 50.60 -8.83
C ASN A 112 48.11 49.34 -9.56
N TYR A 113 49.01 49.47 -10.55
CA TYR A 113 49.66 48.34 -11.22
C TYR A 113 50.92 47.87 -10.48
N GLY A 114 51.59 48.76 -9.76
CA GLY A 114 52.75 48.46 -8.93
C GLY A 114 53.69 49.64 -8.74
N ILE A 115 54.97 49.35 -8.52
CA ILE A 115 56.02 50.38 -8.41
C ILE A 115 56.77 50.47 -9.73
N GLU A 116 56.84 51.68 -10.24
CA GLU A 116 57.14 52.02 -11.61
C GLU A 116 58.29 53.05 -11.65
N LEU A 117 59.32 52.84 -12.48
CA LEU A 117 60.39 53.82 -12.69
C LEU A 117 60.13 54.61 -13.96
N TYR A 118 60.18 55.93 -13.87
CA TYR A 118 60.17 56.86 -14.98
C TYR A 118 61.54 57.55 -15.09
N ASP A 119 62.27 57.25 -16.16
CA ASP A 119 63.52 57.93 -16.50
C ASP A 119 63.19 59.21 -17.26
N ILE A 120 63.55 60.35 -16.65
CA ILE A 120 63.26 61.70 -17.13
C ILE A 120 63.98 61.98 -18.45
N SER A 121 65.19 61.43 -18.65
CA SER A 121 66.01 61.70 -19.82
C SER A 121 65.59 60.89 -21.05
N SER A 122 65.26 59.62 -20.84
CA SER A 122 64.87 58.72 -21.93
C SER A 122 63.37 58.70 -22.18
N ASN A 123 62.58 59.33 -21.30
CA ASN A 123 61.11 59.33 -21.33
C ASN A 123 60.54 57.91 -21.39
N LYS A 124 61.15 56.99 -20.60
CA LYS A 124 60.82 55.57 -20.57
C LYS A 124 60.40 55.10 -19.19
N PHE A 125 59.62 54.04 -19.21
CA PHE A 125 58.88 53.47 -18.11
C PHE A 125 59.33 52.01 -17.87
N GLU A 126 59.85 51.69 -16.68
CA GLU A 126 60.31 50.34 -16.28
C GLU A 126 59.57 49.84 -15.02
N VAL A 127 58.88 48.69 -15.11
CA VAL A 127 58.17 48.09 -13.96
C VAL A 127 59.17 47.45 -13.01
N ILE A 128 59.37 48.04 -11.83
CA ILE A 128 60.28 47.52 -10.80
C ILE A 128 59.59 46.49 -9.90
N TYR A 129 58.31 46.70 -9.62
CA TYR A 129 57.47 45.79 -8.85
C TYR A 129 56.06 45.76 -9.44
N GLN A 130 55.52 44.57 -9.69
CA GLN A 130 54.13 44.43 -10.10
C GLN A 130 53.30 43.96 -8.92
N ASN A 131 52.21 44.67 -8.64
CA ASN A 131 51.35 44.34 -7.53
C ASN A 131 50.52 43.07 -7.81
N LYS A 132 50.23 42.27 -6.78
CA LYS A 132 49.29 41.14 -6.91
C LYS A 132 47.86 41.70 -6.93
N LYS A 133 46.93 41.05 -7.64
CA LYS A 133 45.50 41.47 -7.66
C LYS A 133 45.00 41.64 -6.21
N ASP A 134 44.44 42.81 -5.92
CA ASP A 134 43.74 43.20 -4.69
C ASP A 134 44.54 43.69 -3.46
N GLU A 135 45.84 44.06 -3.56
CA GLU A 135 46.57 44.75 -2.46
C GLU A 135 46.62 46.30 -2.68
N PRO A 136 45.78 47.14 -2.06
CA PRO A 136 45.94 48.61 -2.11
C PRO A 136 47.22 49.07 -1.38
N ILE A 137 48.22 49.54 -2.14
CA ILE A 137 49.39 50.25 -1.60
C ILE A 137 49.01 51.74 -1.50
N SER A 138 49.13 52.35 -0.31
CA SER A 138 48.70 53.72 -0.03
C SER A 138 49.83 54.75 -0.10
N SER A 139 51.07 54.36 0.20
CA SER A 139 52.24 55.26 0.15
C SER A 139 53.52 54.49 -0.13
N LEU A 140 54.49 55.19 -0.73
CA LEU A 140 55.82 54.68 -1.04
C LEU A 140 56.87 55.62 -0.45
N TYR A 141 57.82 55.04 0.27
CA TYR A 141 58.99 55.75 0.77
C TYR A 141 60.27 55.00 0.38
N ILE A 142 61.18 55.71 -0.26
CA ILE A 142 62.46 55.18 -0.72
C ILE A 142 63.56 55.88 0.07
N ASP A 143 64.34 55.09 0.77
CA ASP A 143 65.54 55.53 1.45
C ASP A 143 66.72 55.48 0.47
N ALA A 144 67.06 56.63 -0.11
CA ALA A 144 68.15 56.73 -1.07
C ALA A 144 69.53 56.44 -0.45
N GLU A 145 69.68 56.62 0.87
CA GLU A 145 70.97 56.43 1.57
C GLU A 145 71.24 54.95 1.86
N ASN A 146 70.22 54.24 2.35
CA ASN A 146 70.34 52.82 2.72
C ASN A 146 69.87 51.86 1.63
N ASN A 147 69.40 52.38 0.50
CA ASN A 147 68.87 51.62 -0.63
C ASN A 147 67.62 50.76 -0.30
N ASP A 148 66.98 51.04 0.84
CA ASP A 148 65.79 50.36 1.33
C ASP A 148 64.52 50.99 0.74
N VAL A 149 63.52 50.16 0.44
CA VAL A 149 62.21 50.62 -0.04
C VAL A 149 61.13 50.18 0.96
N TRP A 150 60.32 51.12 1.41
CA TRP A 150 59.23 50.92 2.35
C TRP A 150 57.90 51.32 1.71
N SER A 151 56.84 50.60 2.00
CA SER A 151 55.49 51.00 1.60
C SER A 151 54.49 50.72 2.69
N ILE A 152 53.39 51.47 2.68
CA ILE A 152 52.19 51.09 3.40
C ILE A 152 51.24 50.40 2.42
N ALA A 153 50.81 49.17 2.74
CA ALA A 153 49.82 48.43 1.96
C ALA A 153 48.90 47.67 2.91
N ASP A 154 47.59 47.69 2.65
CA ASP A 154 46.55 47.11 3.50
C ASP A 154 46.62 47.61 4.96
N GLY A 155 46.95 48.89 5.15
CA GLY A 155 47.13 49.49 6.48
C GLY A 155 48.34 48.99 7.26
N SER A 156 49.20 48.16 6.65
CA SER A 156 50.41 47.58 7.26
C SER A 156 51.68 48.12 6.63
N LEU A 157 52.77 48.17 7.40
CA LEU A 157 54.09 48.56 6.93
C LEU A 157 54.81 47.37 6.28
N HIS A 158 55.34 47.55 5.07
CA HIS A 158 56.10 46.54 4.34
C HIS A 158 57.48 47.06 3.95
N LYS A 159 58.50 46.22 4.10
CA LYS A 159 59.85 46.46 3.58
C LYS A 159 60.06 45.67 2.29
N PHE A 160 60.68 46.27 1.29
CA PHE A 160 61.13 45.60 0.07
C PHE A 160 62.65 45.54 0.04
N ASN A 161 63.15 44.38 -0.37
CA ASN A 161 64.56 44.17 -0.68
C ASN A 161 64.76 44.29 -2.19
N ARG A 162 65.86 44.92 -2.61
CA ARG A 162 66.25 44.97 -4.02
C ARG A 162 66.89 43.65 -4.45
N ASN A 163 66.46 43.12 -5.60
CA ASN A 163 67.06 41.98 -6.28
C ASN A 163 67.29 42.34 -7.76
N GLY A 164 68.48 42.87 -8.06
CA GLY A 164 68.75 43.52 -9.35
C GLY A 164 67.87 44.75 -9.57
N ASN A 165 67.27 44.89 -10.75
CA ASN A 165 66.33 45.97 -11.09
C ASN A 165 64.90 45.75 -10.55
N LYS A 166 64.62 44.65 -9.84
CA LYS A 166 63.29 44.35 -9.31
C LYS A 166 63.26 44.39 -7.77
N LEU A 167 62.07 44.66 -7.21
CA LEU A 167 61.83 44.59 -5.77
C LEU A 167 61.15 43.27 -5.38
N VAL A 168 61.52 42.75 -4.21
CA VAL A 168 60.87 41.61 -3.57
C VAL A 168 60.45 41.99 -2.15
N LYS A 169 59.19 41.75 -1.82
CA LYS A 169 58.62 42.03 -0.49
C LYS A 169 59.31 41.13 0.56
N ALA A 170 59.88 41.74 1.61
CA ALA A 170 60.50 41.01 2.73
C ALA A 170 59.41 40.41 3.64
N ASN A 171 59.73 39.30 4.34
CA ASN A 171 58.75 38.57 5.16
C ASN A 171 58.23 39.38 6.38
N LYS A 172 56.97 39.08 6.76
CA LYS A 172 56.07 39.83 7.67
C LYS A 172 56.51 39.91 9.15
N GLN A 173 57.55 40.66 9.49
CA GLN A 173 57.80 41.02 10.91
C GLN A 173 56.89 42.17 11.39
N TYR A 174 56.52 43.10 10.51
CA TYR A 174 55.84 44.33 10.90
C TYR A 174 54.30 44.21 11.00
N ASN A 175 53.70 43.15 10.44
CA ASN A 175 52.24 42.98 10.39
C ASN A 175 51.59 42.68 11.75
N HIS A 176 52.34 42.16 12.73
CA HIS A 176 51.82 41.81 14.05
C HIS A 176 52.03 42.90 15.11
N LEU A 177 52.80 43.94 14.81
CA LEU A 177 53.11 45.00 15.76
C LEU A 177 51.91 45.90 16.05
N PHE A 178 50.95 46.00 15.12
CA PHE A 178 49.88 47.01 15.17
C PHE A 178 48.51 46.42 14.87
N PRO A 179 47.88 45.67 15.80
CA PRO A 179 46.65 44.93 15.52
C PRO A 179 45.40 45.79 15.21
N ARG A 180 45.47 47.12 15.35
CA ARG A 180 44.29 48.02 15.21
C ARG A 180 44.60 49.43 14.68
N VAL A 181 45.74 49.64 14.02
CA VAL A 181 46.13 50.97 13.53
C VAL A 181 46.31 50.93 12.02
N GLU A 182 45.46 51.68 11.30
CA GLU A 182 45.60 51.86 9.85
C GLU A 182 46.59 52.97 9.56
N PHE A 183 47.70 52.62 8.90
CA PHE A 183 48.71 53.57 8.47
C PHE A 183 48.32 54.27 7.17
N VAL A 184 48.64 55.56 7.07
CA VAL A 184 48.28 56.42 5.93
C VAL A 184 49.52 56.85 5.18
N ASP A 185 50.49 57.45 5.87
CA ASP A 185 51.72 57.99 5.28
C ASP A 185 52.91 57.71 6.20
N LEU A 186 54.11 57.76 5.62
CA LEU A 186 55.36 57.42 6.31
C LEU A 186 56.44 58.45 6.00
N LEU A 187 57.11 58.91 7.06
CA LEU A 187 58.22 59.85 7.00
C LEU A 187 59.42 59.32 7.79
N LYS A 188 60.59 59.22 7.14
CA LYS A 188 61.86 58.99 7.86
C LYS A 188 62.30 60.28 8.53
N VAL A 189 62.53 60.23 9.83
CA VAL A 189 62.93 61.40 10.62
C VAL A 189 64.40 61.33 11.06
N ASP A 190 64.92 60.11 11.25
CA ASP A 190 66.29 59.83 11.65
C ASP A 190 66.74 58.47 11.06
N GLN A 191 68.01 58.08 11.20
CA GLN A 191 68.59 56.88 10.56
C GLN A 191 67.75 55.60 10.78
N ASN A 192 67.18 55.42 11.97
CA ASN A 192 66.36 54.26 12.33
C ASN A 192 64.92 54.60 12.74
N ILE A 193 64.50 55.86 12.68
CA ILE A 193 63.21 56.31 13.22
C ILE A 193 62.27 56.72 12.10
N PHE A 194 61.15 56.00 11.99
CA PHE A 194 60.02 56.38 11.15
C PHE A 194 58.92 57.02 11.98
N TRP A 195 58.31 58.04 11.42
CA TRP A 195 57.02 58.55 11.87
C TRP A 195 55.96 58.11 10.88
N ILE A 196 54.94 57.45 11.40
CA ILE A 196 53.87 56.86 10.61
C ILE A 196 52.57 57.54 11.03
N THR A 197 51.91 58.18 10.06
CA THR A 197 50.59 58.78 10.32
C THR A 197 49.54 57.69 10.30
N THR A 198 48.55 57.85 11.18
CA THR A 198 47.42 56.92 11.29
C THR A 198 46.13 57.64 10.87
N VAL A 199 45.10 56.88 10.54
CA VAL A 199 43.81 57.47 10.12
C VAL A 199 43.19 58.32 11.24
N ASN A 200 43.15 57.81 12.49
CA ASN A 200 42.47 58.45 13.63
C ASN A 200 43.14 58.16 15.00
N SER A 201 44.36 57.64 15.03
CA SER A 201 45.06 57.22 16.25
C SER A 201 46.27 58.09 16.58
N GLY A 202 46.44 59.22 15.87
CA GLY A 202 47.60 60.10 16.01
C GLY A 202 48.80 59.67 15.17
N VAL A 203 50.01 59.80 15.74
CA VAL A 203 51.29 59.49 15.07
C VAL A 203 52.00 58.37 15.81
N VAL A 204 52.54 57.41 15.07
CA VAL A 204 53.41 56.36 15.61
C VAL A 204 54.87 56.69 15.30
N GLU A 205 55.70 56.81 16.33
CA GLU A 205 57.16 56.80 16.20
C GLU A 205 57.63 55.35 16.30
N LEU A 206 58.25 54.82 15.25
CA LEU A 206 58.75 53.44 15.17
C LEU A 206 60.27 53.44 15.03
N ASN A 207 60.96 52.74 15.94
CA ASN A 207 62.35 52.37 15.76
C ASN A 207 62.46 51.08 14.93
N THR A 208 63.03 51.19 13.75
CA THR A 208 63.14 50.08 12.79
C THR A 208 64.12 48.98 13.19
N SER A 209 65.06 49.28 14.09
CA SER A 209 66.07 48.33 14.57
C SER A 209 65.59 47.54 15.79
N SER A 210 64.99 48.22 16.80
CA SER A 210 64.45 47.55 18.00
C SER A 210 63.02 47.05 17.83
N LEU A 211 62.28 47.55 16.82
CA LEU A 211 60.83 47.37 16.65
C LEU A 211 59.99 47.98 17.78
N GLU A 212 60.60 48.76 18.67
CA GLU A 212 59.89 49.54 19.68
C GLU A 212 59.15 50.70 19.01
N TYR A 213 57.96 50.99 19.51
CA TYR A 213 57.16 52.09 19.01
C TYR A 213 56.54 52.90 20.15
N THR A 214 56.21 54.15 19.86
CA THR A 214 55.47 55.04 20.75
C THR A 214 54.34 55.69 19.96
N VAL A 215 53.15 55.71 20.53
CA VAL A 215 51.98 56.36 19.92
C VAL A 215 51.76 57.70 20.59
N PHE A 216 51.71 58.76 19.80
CA PHE A 216 51.32 60.08 20.25
C PHE A 216 49.90 60.36 19.80
N SER A 217 49.01 60.62 20.76
CA SER A 217 47.60 60.91 20.56
C SER A 217 47.19 62.23 21.20
N LYS A 218 45.90 62.57 21.11
CA LYS A 218 45.28 63.70 21.81
C LYS A 218 45.43 63.58 23.33
N HIS A 219 45.46 62.36 23.87
CA HIS A 219 45.69 62.12 25.29
C HIS A 219 47.12 62.49 25.72
N ASP A 220 48.06 62.43 24.78
CA ASP A 220 49.48 62.76 24.99
C ASP A 220 49.79 64.24 24.69
N GLY A 221 48.76 65.03 24.36
CA GLY A 221 48.88 66.47 24.12
C GLY A 221 48.83 66.91 22.66
N LEU A 222 48.56 66.01 21.70
CA LEU A 222 48.27 66.43 20.32
C LEU A 222 46.94 67.21 20.24
N PRO A 223 46.82 68.26 19.40
CA PRO A 223 45.56 68.99 19.21
C PRO A 223 44.42 68.09 18.68
N SER A 224 44.75 67.12 17.83
CA SER A 224 43.83 66.14 17.27
C SER A 224 44.56 64.86 16.85
N ASN A 225 43.84 63.74 16.81
CA ASN A 225 44.35 62.45 16.32
C ASN A 225 44.38 62.36 14.78
N ARG A 226 43.75 63.30 14.06
CA ARG A 226 43.72 63.31 12.60
C ARG A 226 44.91 64.11 12.06
N ILE A 227 45.88 63.40 11.51
CA ILE A 227 47.14 63.99 11.06
C ILE A 227 47.03 64.38 9.57
N LEU A 228 47.34 65.63 9.26
CA LEU A 228 47.33 66.18 7.89
C LEU A 228 48.72 66.15 7.26
N ASP A 229 49.74 66.45 8.05
CA ASP A 229 51.13 66.44 7.60
C ASP A 229 52.13 66.31 8.75
N ILE A 230 53.33 65.86 8.42
CA ILE A 230 54.49 65.88 9.30
C ILE A 230 55.64 66.49 8.53
N PHE A 231 56.28 67.51 9.10
CA PHE A 231 57.47 68.10 8.51
C PHE A 231 58.51 68.45 9.57
N LYS A 232 59.78 68.41 9.14
CA LYS A 232 60.92 68.78 9.95
C LYS A 232 61.29 70.22 9.66
N MET A 233 61.34 71.05 10.70
CA MET A 233 61.81 72.43 10.60
C MET A 233 63.01 72.58 11.53
N GLN A 234 64.22 72.63 10.95
CA GLN A 234 65.49 72.56 11.69
C GLN A 234 65.55 71.32 12.61
N ASP A 235 65.65 71.50 13.93
CA ASP A 235 65.69 70.42 14.94
C ASP A 235 64.31 70.06 15.51
N LYS A 236 63.26 70.76 15.11
CA LYS A 236 61.89 70.53 15.60
C LYS A 236 61.10 69.68 14.62
N LYS A 237 60.34 68.73 15.18
CA LYS A 237 59.36 67.93 14.44
C LYS A 237 57.99 68.61 14.60
N ILE A 238 57.37 69.02 13.50
CA ILE A 238 56.06 69.68 13.50
C ILE A 238 55.03 68.67 12.97
N ILE A 239 53.96 68.48 13.73
CA ILE A 239 52.79 67.67 13.34
C ILE A 239 51.65 68.64 13.04
N ALA A 240 51.17 68.62 11.80
CA ALA A 240 49.97 69.33 11.41
C ALA A 240 48.74 68.42 11.56
N THR A 241 47.76 68.90 12.28
CA THR A 241 46.47 68.22 12.50
C THR A 241 45.33 69.08 11.95
N ASP A 242 44.14 68.51 11.85
CA ASP A 242 42.92 69.26 11.48
C ASP A 242 42.48 70.30 12.54
N ALA A 243 43.04 70.24 13.75
CA ALA A 243 42.76 71.16 14.85
C ALA A 243 43.92 72.12 15.20
N GLY A 244 45.04 72.07 14.47
CA GLY A 244 46.20 72.94 14.72
C GLY A 244 47.56 72.25 14.55
N LEU A 245 48.64 72.94 14.92
CA LEU A 245 50.02 72.45 14.83
C LEU A 245 50.54 72.03 16.22
N ALA A 246 51.26 70.93 16.30
CA ALA A 246 52.04 70.50 17.47
C ALA A 246 53.53 70.44 17.13
N ALA A 247 54.38 70.87 18.07
CA ALA A 247 55.82 70.77 17.96
C ALA A 247 56.35 69.80 19.02
N LEU A 248 57.05 68.75 18.61
CA LEU A 248 57.67 67.78 19.52
C LEU A 248 59.17 68.07 19.70
N ASN A 249 59.63 67.99 20.96
CA ASN A 249 61.04 68.11 21.34
C ASN A 249 61.55 66.75 21.86
N LYS A 250 62.75 66.34 21.45
CA LYS A 250 63.28 64.95 21.52
C LYS A 250 63.67 64.46 22.94
N SER A 251 63.18 65.06 24.01
CA SER A 251 63.57 64.73 25.39
C SER A 251 62.38 64.25 26.22
N TYR A 252 61.91 63.03 25.93
CA TYR A 252 61.08 62.26 26.84
C TYR A 252 61.90 61.06 27.33
N SER A 253 62.40 61.14 28.56
CA SER A 253 62.97 59.99 29.28
C SER A 253 61.86 59.37 30.11
N SER A 254 61.53 58.10 29.86
CA SER A 254 60.52 57.33 30.60
C SER A 254 60.76 57.41 32.11
N THR A 255 59.78 57.92 32.85
CA THR A 255 59.80 58.01 34.30
C THR A 255 59.62 56.62 34.92
N GLY A 256 60.62 56.20 35.72
CA GLY A 256 60.64 55.19 36.80
C GLY A 256 59.65 54.01 36.82
N ASP A 257 60.20 52.80 36.93
CA ASP A 257 59.54 51.53 37.26
C ASP A 257 58.64 51.62 38.52
N ILE A 258 57.33 51.82 38.33
CA ILE A 258 56.34 51.61 39.38
C ILE A 258 55.50 50.39 38.97
N GLN A 259 55.70 49.27 39.68
CA GLN A 259 54.86 48.09 39.50
C GLN A 259 53.46 48.38 40.10
N PRO A 260 52.38 48.35 39.31
CA PRO A 260 51.05 48.64 39.82
C PRO A 260 50.52 47.49 40.67
N ARG A 261 49.66 47.79 41.66
CA ARG A 261 48.98 46.78 42.49
C ARG A 261 47.60 46.49 41.93
N ILE A 262 47.21 45.22 41.86
CA ILE A 262 45.86 44.79 41.46
C ILE A 262 45.08 44.30 42.70
N ILE A 263 43.76 44.48 42.67
CA ILE A 263 42.83 43.98 43.69
C ILE A 263 41.57 43.39 43.03
N ILE A 264 40.95 42.41 43.68
CA ILE A 264 39.57 42.02 43.37
C ILE A 264 38.66 42.91 44.22
N ASP A 265 37.96 43.83 43.58
CA ASP A 265 37.11 44.82 44.26
C ASP A 265 35.79 44.17 44.72
N LYS A 266 35.22 43.30 43.88
CA LYS A 266 33.90 42.71 44.13
C LYS A 266 33.76 41.31 43.57
N ILE A 267 33.06 40.44 44.31
CA ILE A 267 32.63 39.12 43.83
C ILE A 267 31.11 39.08 43.90
N SER A 268 30.42 38.63 42.85
CA SER A 268 28.97 38.53 42.81
C SER A 268 28.52 37.15 42.36
N LEU A 269 27.47 36.62 42.98
CA LEU A 269 26.79 35.39 42.56
C LEU A 269 25.40 35.77 42.03
N GLY A 270 25.24 35.83 40.72
CA GLY A 270 24.11 36.50 40.09
C GLY A 270 23.97 37.94 40.60
N ASP A 271 22.79 38.30 41.12
CA ASP A 271 22.52 39.65 41.65
C ASP A 271 23.00 39.86 43.10
N THR A 272 23.57 38.83 43.74
CA THR A 272 23.99 38.90 45.15
C THR A 272 25.47 39.21 45.27
N ASN A 273 25.80 40.33 45.92
CA ASN A 273 27.19 40.73 46.13
C ASN A 273 27.76 40.01 47.36
N ILE A 274 28.94 39.42 47.21
CA ILE A 274 29.71 38.77 48.26
C ILE A 274 30.96 39.63 48.52
N LEU A 275 31.19 40.01 49.78
CA LEU A 275 32.41 40.72 50.15
C LEU A 275 33.63 39.80 49.96
N ALA A 276 34.55 40.20 49.07
CA ALA A 276 35.72 39.42 48.68
C ALA A 276 36.64 39.04 49.86
N SER A 277 36.61 39.81 50.96
CA SER A 277 37.47 39.63 52.13
C SER A 277 36.94 38.66 53.20
N ALA A 278 35.77 38.05 53.03
CA ALA A 278 35.06 37.37 54.12
C ALA A 278 35.07 35.82 54.06
N ILE A 279 35.56 35.20 52.98
CA ILE A 279 35.43 33.74 52.77
C ILE A 279 36.70 33.20 52.07
N ASP A 280 37.45 32.32 52.75
CA ASP A 280 38.68 31.69 52.21
C ASP A 280 38.40 30.68 51.07
N SER A 281 37.19 30.12 50.99
CA SER A 281 36.77 29.25 49.89
C SER A 281 35.25 29.25 49.68
N LEU A 282 34.82 29.56 48.46
CA LEU A 282 33.40 29.59 48.08
C LEU A 282 32.98 28.24 47.50
N VAL A 283 31.98 27.59 48.10
CA VAL A 283 31.41 26.33 47.58
C VAL A 283 30.08 26.61 46.90
N LEU A 284 30.04 26.37 45.59
CA LEU A 284 28.89 26.62 44.72
C LEU A 284 28.07 25.35 44.51
N ASN A 285 26.76 25.51 44.42
CA ASN A 285 25.85 24.47 43.94
C ASN A 285 25.96 24.33 42.41
N TYR A 286 25.60 23.19 41.83
CA TYR A 286 25.65 22.96 40.37
C TYR A 286 24.78 23.92 39.54
N LYS A 287 23.87 24.67 40.19
CA LYS A 287 23.05 25.75 39.60
C LYS A 287 23.30 27.05 40.35
N TYR A 288 24.48 27.63 40.16
CA TYR A 288 24.85 28.89 40.80
C TYR A 288 24.62 30.12 39.93
N GLY A 289 24.23 29.94 38.66
CA GLY A 289 23.99 31.05 37.73
C GLY A 289 25.30 31.59 37.15
N SER A 290 25.67 32.81 37.55
CA SER A 290 26.95 33.45 37.24
C SER A 290 27.78 33.66 38.49
N LEU A 291 29.10 33.50 38.34
CA LEU A 291 30.08 33.97 39.31
C LEU A 291 30.89 35.08 38.64
N ASP A 292 30.76 36.30 39.17
CA ASP A 292 31.28 37.51 38.56
C ASP A 292 32.36 38.14 39.46
N PHE A 293 33.51 38.50 38.88
CA PHE A 293 34.63 39.17 39.54
C PHE A 293 34.85 40.55 38.92
N ASP A 294 34.76 41.60 39.72
CA ASP A 294 35.21 42.95 39.34
C ASP A 294 36.61 43.18 39.92
N VAL A 295 37.55 43.56 39.06
CA VAL A 295 38.97 43.69 39.34
C VAL A 295 39.40 45.14 39.10
N ALA A 296 40.36 45.65 39.87
CA ALA A 296 40.86 47.00 39.68
C ALA A 296 42.40 47.04 39.75
N LEU A 297 43.03 47.62 38.72
CA LEU A 297 44.44 47.96 38.74
C LEU A 297 44.64 49.38 39.29
N LEU A 298 45.46 49.53 40.33
CA LEU A 298 45.72 50.82 40.99
C LEU A 298 46.76 51.64 40.21
N ALA A 299 46.44 52.01 38.96
CA ALA A 299 47.26 52.84 38.08
C ALA A 299 46.44 54.00 37.48
N PHE A 300 46.72 55.24 37.89
CA PHE A 300 45.89 56.42 37.59
C PHE A 300 46.40 57.30 36.42
N THR A 301 47.58 57.00 35.88
CA THR A 301 48.23 57.81 34.83
C THR A 301 47.57 57.64 33.47
N ASN A 302 47.11 56.43 33.14
CA ASN A 302 46.37 56.16 31.92
C ASN A 302 45.47 54.92 32.10
N THR A 303 44.20 55.16 32.44
CA THR A 303 43.17 54.12 32.63
C THR A 303 42.69 53.51 31.31
N SER A 304 42.99 54.15 30.17
CA SER A 304 42.63 53.61 28.85
C SER A 304 43.69 52.63 28.29
N ALA A 305 44.90 52.64 28.85
CA ALA A 305 46.03 51.80 28.46
C ALA A 305 46.26 50.63 29.42
N THR A 306 45.30 50.31 30.28
CA THR A 306 45.41 49.15 31.17
C THR A 306 45.13 47.86 30.43
N GLU A 307 45.96 46.85 30.71
CA GLU A 307 45.82 45.50 30.19
C GLU A 307 45.72 44.51 31.35
N TYR A 308 44.80 43.56 31.23
CA TYR A 308 44.59 42.49 32.19
C TYR A 308 44.84 41.12 31.58
N GLU A 309 45.31 40.21 32.43
CA GLU A 309 45.44 38.79 32.11
C GLU A 309 44.89 37.95 33.25
N TYR A 310 44.23 36.84 32.91
CA TYR A 310 43.74 35.89 33.90
C TYR A 310 44.05 34.42 33.58
N ILE A 311 44.00 33.59 34.60
CA ILE A 311 44.02 32.12 34.58
C ILE A 311 42.86 31.61 35.42
N LEU A 312 42.13 30.61 34.94
CA LEU A 312 41.15 29.86 35.72
C LEU A 312 41.53 28.37 35.70
N THR A 313 42.16 27.92 36.78
CA THR A 313 42.61 26.53 36.88
C THR A 313 41.41 25.58 36.77
N GLY A 314 41.52 24.58 35.90
CA GLY A 314 40.41 23.70 35.51
C GLY A 314 39.76 24.03 34.16
N ILE A 315 40.04 25.21 33.57
CA ILE A 315 39.64 25.57 32.20
C ILE A 315 40.84 25.89 31.33
N ASN A 316 41.75 26.73 31.82
CA ASN A 316 42.93 27.18 31.10
C ASN A 316 44.14 27.27 32.03
N ASP A 317 45.30 26.81 31.54
CA ASP A 317 46.57 26.82 32.29
C ASP A 317 47.54 27.92 31.81
N LYS A 318 47.13 28.75 30.86
CA LYS A 318 47.93 29.85 30.30
C LYS A 318 47.23 31.19 30.52
N TRP A 319 48.02 32.23 30.78
CA TRP A 319 47.53 33.61 30.86
C TRP A 319 46.76 33.98 29.60
N THR A 320 45.53 34.44 29.80
CA THR A 320 44.64 34.87 28.74
C THR A 320 44.46 36.38 28.85
N ASN A 321 44.89 37.11 27.81
CA ASN A 321 44.82 38.55 27.75
C ASN A 321 43.39 38.99 27.37
N THR A 322 42.80 39.85 28.19
CA THR A 322 41.43 40.37 28.04
C THR A 322 41.41 41.87 27.70
N GLY A 323 42.56 42.47 27.37
CA GLY A 323 42.67 43.89 27.11
C GLY A 323 42.33 44.71 28.35
N ASN A 324 41.47 45.72 28.20
CA ASN A 324 41.09 46.62 29.29
C ASN A 324 39.82 46.15 30.05
N ASP A 325 39.40 44.90 29.89
CA ASP A 325 38.23 44.37 30.58
C ASP A 325 38.56 44.03 32.03
N ASP A 326 37.89 44.72 32.94
CA ASP A 326 38.08 44.65 34.38
C ASP A 326 37.04 43.74 35.08
N LYS A 327 36.13 43.12 34.31
CA LYS A 327 35.06 42.24 34.80
C LYS A 327 35.12 40.85 34.17
N TYR A 328 34.99 39.82 35.01
CA TYR A 328 35.07 38.42 34.61
C TYR A 328 33.84 37.66 35.06
N SER A 329 33.09 37.09 34.12
CA SER A 329 31.87 36.35 34.37
C SER A 329 32.01 34.88 34.00
N PHE A 330 31.87 33.99 34.97
CA PHE A 330 31.92 32.54 34.76
C PHE A 330 30.54 31.92 34.94
N LEU A 331 30.06 31.26 33.88
CA LEU A 331 28.73 30.65 33.79
C LEU A 331 28.87 29.13 33.66
N ASN A 332 28.08 28.38 34.44
CA ASN A 332 27.90 26.94 34.27
C ASN A 332 29.20 26.10 34.25
N LEU A 333 30.16 26.46 35.10
CA LEU A 333 31.35 25.64 35.30
C LEU A 333 30.97 24.22 35.75
N GLY A 334 31.72 23.23 35.26
CA GLY A 334 31.55 21.84 35.65
C GLY A 334 31.87 21.62 37.13
N ALA A 335 31.51 20.45 37.65
CA ALA A 335 31.88 20.09 39.02
C ALA A 335 33.40 19.95 39.15
N GLY A 336 33.99 20.60 40.16
CA GLY A 336 35.43 20.63 40.35
C GLY A 336 35.89 21.82 41.19
N ASP A 337 37.18 21.86 41.47
CA ASP A 337 37.84 22.94 42.19
C ASP A 337 38.53 23.88 41.19
N TYR A 338 38.35 25.18 41.37
CA TYR A 338 38.83 26.22 40.48
C TYR A 338 39.56 27.31 41.27
N THR A 339 40.60 27.87 40.66
CA THR A 339 41.34 29.03 41.17
C THR A 339 41.44 30.09 40.08
N PHE A 340 40.81 31.23 40.32
CA PHE A 340 40.89 32.41 39.49
C PHE A 340 42.12 33.22 39.87
N LYS A 341 43.03 33.46 38.92
CA LYS A 341 44.23 34.30 39.09
C LYS A 341 44.16 35.45 38.11
N VAL A 342 44.42 36.68 38.55
CA VAL A 342 44.38 37.87 37.69
C VAL A 342 45.56 38.79 37.97
N ARG A 343 46.13 39.38 36.92
CA ARG A 343 47.18 40.39 36.98
C ARG A 343 46.91 41.49 35.96
N GLY A 344 47.49 42.67 36.16
CA GLY A 344 47.29 43.80 35.27
C GLY A 344 48.55 44.65 35.11
N ARG A 345 48.64 45.37 34.01
CA ARG A 345 49.66 46.38 33.74
C ARG A 345 49.01 47.63 33.15
N SER A 346 49.70 48.76 33.26
CA SER A 346 49.27 50.02 32.62
C SER A 346 50.25 50.36 31.49
N ASN A 347 50.51 51.64 31.24
CA ASN A 347 51.53 52.12 30.31
C ASN A 347 52.98 51.79 30.72
N TYR A 348 53.17 51.17 31.89
CA TYR A 348 54.44 50.61 32.34
C TYR A 348 54.55 49.16 31.86
N GLU A 349 55.71 48.76 31.35
CA GLU A 349 55.90 47.42 30.75
C GLU A 349 55.81 46.26 31.76
N GLN A 350 55.75 46.53 33.06
CA GLN A 350 55.75 45.54 34.13
C GLN A 350 54.34 45.12 34.56
N TRP A 351 54.13 43.80 34.65
CA TRP A 351 52.91 43.21 35.22
C TRP A 351 52.87 43.33 36.74
N SER A 352 51.68 43.55 37.30
CA SER A 352 51.43 43.44 38.73
C SER A 352 51.68 42.02 39.23
N GLU A 353 51.95 41.88 40.53
CA GLU A 353 51.79 40.60 41.21
C GLU A 353 50.34 40.10 41.06
N PRO A 354 50.13 38.79 40.78
CA PRO A 354 48.80 38.25 40.56
C PRO A 354 48.02 38.11 41.87
N VAL A 355 46.72 38.35 41.82
CA VAL A 355 45.77 38.07 42.90
C VAL A 355 45.03 36.78 42.59
N GLU A 356 44.87 35.91 43.59
CA GLU A 356 44.24 34.58 43.44
C GLU A 356 42.98 34.44 44.31
N TYR A 357 41.97 33.75 43.80
CA TYR A 357 40.73 33.41 44.52
C TYR A 357 40.27 31.99 44.17
N SER A 358 40.05 31.15 45.19
CA SER A 358 39.67 29.73 45.01
C SER A 358 38.21 29.45 45.36
N PHE A 359 37.55 28.62 44.54
CA PHE A 359 36.16 28.21 44.71
C PHE A 359 35.91 26.80 44.16
N SER A 360 34.86 26.12 44.61
CA SER A 360 34.51 24.77 44.15
C SER A 360 33.05 24.68 43.70
N VAL A 361 32.75 23.80 42.75
CA VAL A 361 31.39 23.57 42.23
C VAL A 361 30.97 22.13 42.51
N ASN A 362 29.87 21.94 43.25
CA ASN A 362 29.33 20.62 43.55
C ASN A 362 28.76 19.92 42.30
N PRO A 363 28.86 18.58 42.19
CA PRO A 363 28.25 17.84 41.09
C PRO A 363 26.73 17.87 41.13
N PRO A 364 26.05 17.81 39.97
CA PRO A 364 24.60 17.71 39.94
C PRO A 364 24.13 16.38 40.57
N PRO A 365 22.92 16.34 41.18
CA PRO A 365 22.42 15.18 41.90
C PRO A 365 22.43 13.87 41.09
N TRP A 366 22.23 13.95 39.78
CA TRP A 366 22.20 12.80 38.87
C TRP A 366 23.59 12.27 38.45
N LYS A 367 24.67 12.96 38.79
CA LYS A 367 26.06 12.46 38.60
C LYS A 367 26.70 11.97 39.91
N THR A 368 25.90 11.78 40.96
CA THR A 368 26.37 11.26 42.25
C THR A 368 26.51 9.74 42.24
N ALA A 369 27.32 9.18 43.14
CA ALA A 369 27.53 7.74 43.25
C ALA A 369 26.22 6.95 43.47
N TRP A 370 25.29 7.49 44.26
CA TRP A 370 23.98 6.88 44.50
C TRP A 370 23.07 6.92 43.26
N ALA A 371 23.18 7.94 42.41
CA ALA A 371 22.46 8.00 41.14
C ALA A 371 22.93 6.90 40.17
N TYR A 372 24.25 6.65 40.09
CA TYR A 372 24.79 5.55 39.28
C TYR A 372 24.36 4.17 39.79
N LEU A 373 24.25 3.98 41.12
CA LEU A 373 23.70 2.76 41.71
C LEU A 373 22.23 2.55 41.29
N LEU A 374 21.41 3.61 41.32
CA LEU A 374 20.03 3.56 40.84
C LEU A 374 19.95 3.26 39.33
N TYR A 375 20.84 3.83 38.51
CA TYR A 375 20.90 3.52 37.08
C TYR A 375 21.24 2.06 36.83
N ALA A 376 22.22 1.51 37.54
CA ALA A 376 22.58 0.10 37.42
C ALA A 376 21.42 -0.83 37.80
N LEU A 377 20.68 -0.52 38.88
CA LEU A 377 19.49 -1.26 39.28
C LEU A 377 18.35 -1.15 38.26
N ALA A 378 18.13 0.03 37.70
CA ALA A 378 17.11 0.25 36.66
C ALA A 378 17.43 -0.55 35.38
N VAL A 379 18.70 -0.55 34.95
CA VAL A 379 19.16 -1.35 33.80
C VAL A 379 18.97 -2.85 34.06
N LEU A 380 19.30 -3.33 35.26
CA LEU A 380 19.10 -4.73 35.65
C LEU A 380 17.61 -5.11 35.65
N ALA A 381 16.74 -4.25 36.19
CA ALA A 381 15.29 -4.48 36.20
C ALA A 381 14.71 -4.53 34.78
N ILE A 382 15.14 -3.61 33.90
CA ILE A 382 14.76 -3.62 32.47
C ILE A 382 15.23 -4.90 31.81
N PHE A 383 16.49 -5.32 32.03
CA PHE A 383 17.03 -6.56 31.48
C PHE A 383 16.22 -7.79 31.91
N LEU A 384 15.91 -7.92 33.20
CA LEU A 384 15.07 -9.00 33.73
C LEU A 384 13.65 -8.97 33.16
N TRP A 385 13.08 -7.78 32.98
CA TRP A 385 11.76 -7.61 32.37
C TRP A 385 11.74 -8.00 30.90
N VAL A 386 12.76 -7.60 30.12
CA VAL A 386 12.93 -8.03 28.72
C VAL A 386 13.11 -9.54 28.63
N MET A 387 13.92 -10.14 29.49
CA MET A 387 14.07 -11.61 29.56
C MET A 387 12.75 -12.32 29.89
N TYR A 388 11.98 -11.77 30.83
CA TYR A 388 10.65 -12.29 31.17
C TYR A 388 9.69 -12.23 29.96
N LEU A 389 9.63 -11.10 29.25
CA LEU A 389 8.81 -10.94 28.05
C LEU A 389 9.26 -11.88 26.93
N TYR A 390 10.57 -12.04 26.73
CA TYR A 390 11.14 -12.93 25.74
C TYR A 390 10.79 -14.40 26.02
N LYS A 391 10.93 -14.86 27.27
CA LYS A 391 10.50 -16.20 27.70
C LYS A 391 9.01 -16.41 27.50
N ARG A 392 8.19 -15.41 27.83
CA ARG A 392 6.73 -15.46 27.67
C ARG A 392 6.32 -15.54 26.19
N LYS A 393 7.01 -14.80 25.31
CA LYS A 393 6.81 -14.89 23.86
C LYS A 393 7.10 -16.30 23.33
N ILE A 394 8.23 -16.88 23.70
CA ILE A 394 8.61 -18.25 23.27
C ILE A 394 7.58 -19.28 23.74
N LEU A 395 7.14 -19.21 25.00
CA LEU A 395 6.14 -20.14 25.53
C LEU A 395 4.80 -20.02 24.78
N TYR A 396 4.39 -18.79 24.47
CA TYR A 396 3.16 -18.52 23.73
C TYR A 396 3.22 -19.02 22.28
N GLU A 397 4.33 -18.77 21.59
CA GLU A 397 4.56 -19.28 20.23
C GLU A 397 4.60 -20.81 20.18
N HIS A 398 5.19 -21.45 21.19
CA HIS A 398 5.20 -22.91 21.31
C HIS A 398 3.79 -23.49 21.53
N GLU A 399 2.97 -22.82 22.34
CA GLU A 399 1.60 -23.25 22.61
C GLU A 399 0.69 -23.11 21.37
N ILE A 400 0.81 -21.99 20.64
CA ILE A 400 0.14 -21.79 19.35
C ILE A 400 0.59 -22.84 18.34
N SER A 401 1.90 -23.07 18.21
CA SER A 401 2.44 -24.07 17.28
C SER A 401 1.92 -25.47 17.59
N LYS A 402 1.80 -25.84 18.87
CA LYS A 402 1.25 -27.13 19.30
C LYS A 402 -0.24 -27.27 19.00
N GLN A 403 -1.02 -26.19 19.15
CA GLN A 403 -2.43 -26.18 18.75
C GLN A 403 -2.62 -26.28 17.24
N GLN A 404 -1.80 -25.54 16.48
CA GLN A 404 -1.82 -25.56 15.02
C GLN A 404 -1.46 -26.95 14.49
N ALA A 405 -0.39 -27.56 15.00
CA ALA A 405 0.04 -28.91 14.62
C ALA A 405 -1.04 -29.97 14.90
N LYS A 406 -1.75 -29.88 16.03
CA LYS A 406 -2.89 -30.77 16.32
C LYS A 406 -4.04 -30.60 15.32
N LYS A 407 -4.35 -29.36 14.97
CA LYS A 407 -5.41 -29.03 14.00
C LYS A 407 -5.04 -29.51 12.60
N ASP A 408 -3.80 -29.32 12.20
CA ASP A 408 -3.28 -29.75 10.90
C ASP A 408 -3.26 -31.27 10.78
N LEU A 409 -2.87 -31.99 11.84
CA LEU A 409 -2.97 -33.46 11.90
C LEU A 409 -4.42 -33.96 11.77
N ALA A 410 -5.38 -33.32 12.46
CA ALA A 410 -6.79 -33.69 12.38
C ALA A 410 -7.36 -33.43 10.97
N ASN A 411 -7.02 -32.30 10.36
CA ASN A 411 -7.43 -31.95 9.00
C ASN A 411 -6.80 -32.90 7.96
N ALA A 412 -5.51 -33.23 8.11
CA ALA A 412 -4.82 -34.17 7.24
C ALA A 412 -5.42 -35.58 7.33
N ALA A 413 -5.75 -36.05 8.54
CA ALA A 413 -6.42 -37.34 8.75
C ALA A 413 -7.82 -37.36 8.13
N SER A 414 -8.60 -36.28 8.28
CA SER A 414 -9.93 -36.15 7.68
C SER A 414 -9.86 -36.12 6.14
N LYS A 415 -8.91 -35.37 5.58
CA LYS A 415 -8.66 -35.32 4.13
C LYS A 415 -8.26 -36.69 3.58
N ALA A 416 -7.29 -37.36 4.22
CA ALA A 416 -6.87 -38.71 3.83
C ALA A 416 -8.03 -39.71 3.88
N LYS A 417 -8.90 -39.63 4.89
CA LYS A 417 -10.11 -40.47 4.99
C LYS A 417 -11.08 -40.20 3.82
N SER A 418 -11.31 -38.94 3.46
CA SER A 418 -12.18 -38.55 2.35
C SER A 418 -11.62 -39.02 1.00
N ASP A 419 -10.32 -38.82 0.77
CA ASP A 419 -9.65 -39.19 -0.47
C ASP A 419 -9.57 -40.73 -0.62
N PHE A 420 -9.36 -41.46 0.48
CA PHE A 420 -9.44 -42.92 0.50
C PHE A 420 -10.82 -43.43 0.12
N LEU A 421 -11.90 -42.88 0.71
CA LEU A 421 -13.27 -43.30 0.39
C LEU A 421 -13.65 -43.00 -1.06
N ALA A 422 -13.22 -41.87 -1.60
CA ALA A 422 -13.42 -41.53 -3.02
C ALA A 422 -12.74 -42.55 -3.93
N LYS A 423 -11.46 -42.89 -3.65
CA LYS A 423 -10.71 -43.88 -4.42
C LYS A 423 -11.33 -45.27 -4.34
N VAL A 424 -11.69 -45.73 -3.14
CA VAL A 424 -12.36 -47.03 -2.94
C VAL A 424 -13.70 -47.08 -3.67
N SER A 425 -14.48 -46.02 -3.65
CA SER A 425 -15.74 -45.99 -4.39
C SER A 425 -15.54 -46.18 -5.89
N HIS A 426 -14.54 -45.53 -6.48
CA HIS A 426 -14.20 -45.71 -7.89
C HIS A 426 -13.76 -47.15 -8.21
N GLU A 427 -12.93 -47.73 -7.36
CA GLU A 427 -12.44 -49.11 -7.48
C GLU A 427 -13.57 -50.16 -7.31
N ILE A 428 -14.61 -49.88 -6.53
CA ILE A 428 -15.77 -50.76 -6.41
C ILE A 428 -16.76 -50.55 -7.56
N ARG A 429 -16.95 -49.31 -8.02
CA ARG A 429 -17.91 -48.96 -9.08
C ARG A 429 -17.55 -49.62 -10.41
N THR A 430 -16.26 -49.65 -10.76
CA THR A 430 -15.78 -50.18 -12.06
C THR A 430 -16.15 -51.66 -12.28
N PRO A 431 -15.78 -52.62 -11.40
CA PRO A 431 -16.16 -54.02 -11.57
C PRO A 431 -17.68 -54.22 -11.43
N LEU A 432 -18.34 -53.44 -10.58
CA LEU A 432 -19.78 -53.55 -10.35
C LEU A 432 -20.60 -53.11 -11.56
N ASN A 433 -20.19 -52.05 -12.25
CA ASN A 433 -20.78 -51.64 -13.52
C ASN A 433 -20.61 -52.72 -14.59
N GLY A 434 -19.48 -53.45 -14.60
CA GLY A 434 -19.29 -54.62 -15.45
C GLY A 434 -20.28 -55.74 -15.15
N VAL A 435 -20.45 -56.09 -13.86
CA VAL A 435 -21.43 -57.10 -13.42
C VAL A 435 -22.87 -56.69 -13.79
N LEU A 436 -23.21 -55.42 -13.61
CA LEU A 436 -24.53 -54.87 -13.94
C LEU A 436 -24.78 -54.86 -15.45
N GLY A 437 -23.80 -54.40 -16.24
CA GLY A 437 -23.87 -54.42 -17.69
C GLY A 437 -24.08 -55.85 -18.21
N MET A 438 -23.27 -56.81 -17.75
CA MET A 438 -23.43 -58.22 -18.15
C MET A 438 -24.78 -58.81 -17.72
N SER A 439 -25.29 -58.43 -16.54
CA SER A 439 -26.62 -58.86 -16.08
C SER A 439 -27.75 -58.26 -16.92
N GLU A 440 -27.62 -56.99 -17.33
CA GLU A 440 -28.57 -56.31 -18.21
C GLU A 440 -28.57 -56.92 -19.63
N LEU A 441 -27.38 -57.18 -20.19
CA LEU A 441 -27.24 -57.87 -21.47
C LEU A 441 -27.86 -59.26 -21.42
N MET A 442 -27.59 -60.02 -20.35
CA MET A 442 -28.20 -61.31 -20.06
C MET A 442 -29.73 -61.22 -20.06
N LEU A 443 -30.31 -60.29 -19.30
CA LEU A 443 -31.77 -60.08 -19.25
C LEU A 443 -32.39 -59.74 -20.62
N GLY A 444 -31.59 -59.18 -21.54
CA GLY A 444 -31.97 -58.91 -22.93
C GLY A 444 -31.87 -60.11 -23.89
N THR A 445 -31.40 -61.28 -23.44
CA THR A 445 -31.34 -62.51 -24.25
C THR A 445 -32.58 -63.41 -24.05
N ASN A 446 -32.73 -64.44 -24.87
CA ASN A 446 -33.74 -65.47 -24.67
C ASN A 446 -33.38 -66.35 -23.46
N MET A 447 -33.93 -66.01 -22.30
CA MET A 447 -33.73 -66.70 -21.03
C MET A 447 -34.97 -67.47 -20.60
N ASN A 448 -34.77 -68.59 -19.91
CA ASN A 448 -35.86 -69.23 -19.17
C ASN A 448 -36.23 -68.41 -17.90
N GLU A 449 -37.39 -68.69 -17.29
CA GLU A 449 -37.86 -67.91 -16.12
C GLU A 449 -36.85 -67.91 -14.96
N GLU A 450 -36.18 -69.03 -14.71
CA GLU A 450 -35.23 -69.19 -13.61
C GLU A 450 -33.97 -68.35 -13.83
N GLN A 451 -33.41 -68.38 -15.05
CA GLN A 451 -32.27 -67.54 -15.47
C GLN A 451 -32.61 -66.05 -15.40
N ARG A 452 -33.83 -65.67 -15.80
CA ARG A 452 -34.31 -64.28 -15.69
C ARG A 452 -34.42 -63.83 -14.24
N ILE A 453 -34.86 -64.71 -13.33
CA ILE A 453 -34.90 -64.43 -11.90
C ILE A 453 -33.48 -64.28 -11.34
N TYR A 454 -32.53 -65.13 -11.70
CA TYR A 454 -31.13 -65.03 -11.26
C TYR A 454 -30.46 -63.75 -11.77
N ALA A 455 -30.53 -63.48 -13.08
CA ALA A 455 -29.96 -62.28 -13.67
C ALA A 455 -30.63 -61.00 -13.10
N GLY A 456 -31.95 -61.02 -12.92
CA GLY A 456 -32.69 -59.95 -12.27
C GLY A 456 -32.27 -59.73 -10.81
N SER A 457 -31.97 -60.80 -10.07
CA SER A 457 -31.49 -60.74 -8.69
C SER A 457 -30.07 -60.21 -8.57
N ILE A 458 -29.18 -60.60 -9.50
CA ILE A 458 -27.82 -60.05 -9.58
C ILE A 458 -27.89 -58.56 -9.90
N MET A 459 -28.70 -58.17 -10.89
CA MET A 459 -28.89 -56.77 -11.26
C MET A 459 -29.43 -55.94 -10.09
N ALA A 460 -30.49 -56.42 -9.43
CA ALA A 460 -31.07 -55.73 -8.26
C ALA A 460 -30.08 -55.61 -7.09
N SER A 461 -29.25 -56.63 -6.86
CA SER A 461 -28.23 -56.61 -5.81
C SER A 461 -27.09 -55.66 -6.14
N GLY A 462 -26.64 -55.62 -7.40
CA GLY A 462 -25.60 -54.72 -7.85
C GLY A 462 -26.04 -53.25 -7.82
N THR A 463 -27.27 -52.95 -8.24
CA THR A 463 -27.82 -51.59 -8.15
C THR A 463 -27.96 -51.15 -6.71
N HIS A 464 -28.42 -52.04 -5.83
CA HIS A 464 -28.50 -51.74 -4.40
C HIS A 464 -27.11 -51.44 -3.81
N LEU A 465 -26.07 -52.21 -4.18
CA LEU A 465 -24.71 -51.95 -3.69
C LEU A 465 -24.15 -50.59 -4.14
N LEU A 466 -24.44 -50.18 -5.38
CA LEU A 466 -24.12 -48.83 -5.87
C LEU A 466 -24.79 -47.76 -5.01
N ASP A 467 -26.06 -47.94 -4.67
CA ASP A 467 -26.79 -46.99 -3.80
C ASP A 467 -26.12 -46.89 -2.42
N ILE A 468 -25.69 -48.00 -1.82
CA ILE A 468 -24.95 -47.98 -0.54
C ILE A 468 -23.65 -47.17 -0.67
N ILE A 469 -22.89 -47.41 -1.74
CA ILE A 469 -21.61 -46.74 -1.96
C ILE A 469 -21.82 -45.23 -2.14
N ASN A 470 -22.83 -44.86 -2.93
CA ASN A 470 -23.20 -43.46 -3.14
C ASN A 470 -23.65 -42.81 -1.82
N ASP A 471 -24.45 -43.50 -0.99
CA ASP A 471 -24.85 -43.03 0.34
C ASP A 471 -23.65 -42.78 1.27
N ILE A 472 -22.66 -43.68 1.26
CA ILE A 472 -21.44 -43.53 2.07
C ILE A 472 -20.60 -42.34 1.57
N LEU A 473 -20.47 -42.18 0.25
CA LEU A 473 -19.77 -41.05 -0.32
C LEU A 473 -20.46 -39.73 -0.02
N ASP A 474 -21.79 -39.67 -0.15
CA ASP A 474 -22.58 -38.48 0.18
C ASP A 474 -22.39 -38.11 1.65
N LEU A 475 -22.47 -39.09 2.56
CA LEU A 475 -22.20 -38.85 4.00
C LEU A 475 -20.78 -38.32 4.22
N SER A 476 -19.77 -38.92 3.59
CA SER A 476 -18.37 -38.49 3.72
C SER A 476 -18.14 -37.08 3.16
N LYS A 477 -18.78 -36.72 2.05
CA LYS A 477 -18.70 -35.36 1.46
C LYS A 477 -19.35 -34.33 2.37
N ILE A 478 -20.46 -34.67 3.02
CA ILE A 478 -21.14 -33.79 3.97
C ILE A 478 -20.29 -33.61 5.24
N GLU A 479 -19.76 -34.68 5.84
CA GLU A 479 -18.88 -34.59 7.03
C GLU A 479 -17.60 -33.77 6.76
N ALA A 480 -17.06 -33.85 5.54
CA ALA A 480 -15.90 -33.09 5.12
C ALA A 480 -16.22 -31.61 4.78
N GLY A 481 -17.49 -31.20 4.84
CA GLY A 481 -17.93 -29.84 4.46
C GLY A 481 -17.81 -29.53 2.96
N LYS A 482 -17.63 -30.54 2.11
CA LYS A 482 -17.40 -30.41 0.65
C LYS A 482 -18.69 -30.45 -0.17
N LEU A 483 -19.85 -30.71 0.43
CA LEU A 483 -21.12 -30.67 -0.30
C LEU A 483 -21.45 -29.21 -0.60
N GLU A 484 -21.69 -28.85 -1.86
CA GLU A 484 -22.24 -27.55 -2.26
C GLU A 484 -23.70 -27.72 -2.67
N LEU A 485 -24.54 -26.70 -2.44
CA LEU A 485 -25.96 -26.72 -2.79
C LEU A 485 -26.16 -25.95 -4.09
N GLU A 486 -26.82 -26.57 -5.07
CA GLU A 486 -27.08 -25.95 -6.37
C GLU A 486 -28.50 -25.36 -6.39
N PHE A 487 -28.60 -24.04 -6.23
CA PHE A 487 -29.89 -23.36 -6.17
C PHE A 487 -30.43 -23.06 -7.57
N GLN A 488 -31.58 -23.65 -7.90
CA GLN A 488 -32.32 -23.38 -9.13
C GLN A 488 -33.78 -23.02 -8.84
N SER A 489 -34.43 -22.32 -9.77
CA SER A 489 -35.88 -22.07 -9.71
C SER A 489 -36.66 -23.30 -10.18
N PHE A 490 -37.72 -23.67 -9.47
CA PHE A 490 -38.60 -24.79 -9.82
C PHE A 490 -40.03 -24.62 -9.28
N ASP A 491 -40.98 -25.36 -9.86
CA ASP A 491 -42.34 -25.50 -9.33
C ASP A 491 -42.39 -26.64 -8.31
N LEU A 492 -42.65 -26.31 -7.05
CA LEU A 492 -42.69 -27.24 -5.93
C LEU A 492 -43.73 -28.36 -6.10
N LEU A 493 -44.87 -28.08 -6.72
CA LEU A 493 -45.93 -29.10 -6.90
C LEU A 493 -45.50 -30.11 -7.97
N LEU A 494 -44.86 -29.64 -9.04
CA LEU A 494 -44.34 -30.53 -10.09
C LEU A 494 -43.14 -31.34 -9.62
N LEU A 495 -42.27 -30.75 -8.80
CA LEU A 495 -41.18 -31.46 -8.15
C LEU A 495 -41.69 -32.66 -7.34
N VAL A 496 -42.72 -32.45 -6.52
CA VAL A 496 -43.33 -33.51 -5.73
C VAL A 496 -44.00 -34.54 -6.64
N ASP A 497 -44.72 -34.12 -7.69
CA ASP A 497 -45.29 -35.03 -8.68
C ASP A 497 -44.25 -35.96 -9.32
N GLU A 498 -43.05 -35.45 -9.63
CA GLU A 498 -41.96 -36.25 -10.18
C GLU A 498 -41.50 -37.34 -9.21
N VAL A 499 -41.35 -37.01 -7.92
CA VAL A 499 -41.00 -37.98 -6.87
C VAL A 499 -42.09 -39.05 -6.74
N ILE A 500 -43.34 -38.62 -6.71
CA ILE A 500 -44.50 -39.50 -6.59
C ILE A 500 -44.62 -40.41 -7.81
N GLY A 501 -44.30 -39.90 -9.01
CA GLY A 501 -44.30 -40.63 -10.27
C GLY A 501 -43.45 -41.91 -10.23
N VAL A 502 -42.28 -41.84 -9.59
CA VAL A 502 -41.39 -43.00 -9.41
C VAL A 502 -42.01 -44.07 -8.50
N LEU A 503 -42.83 -43.66 -7.52
CA LEU A 503 -43.43 -44.55 -6.52
C LEU A 503 -44.79 -45.13 -6.93
N VAL A 504 -45.36 -44.70 -8.07
CA VAL A 504 -46.67 -45.17 -8.57
C VAL A 504 -46.71 -46.69 -8.72
N SER A 505 -45.66 -47.30 -9.27
CA SER A 505 -45.60 -48.75 -9.48
C SER A 505 -45.65 -49.51 -8.15
N GLN A 506 -44.90 -49.05 -7.16
CA GLN A 506 -44.88 -49.64 -5.81
C GLN A 506 -46.25 -49.49 -5.11
N ALA A 507 -46.89 -48.33 -5.24
CA ALA A 507 -48.23 -48.08 -4.71
C ALA A 507 -49.27 -49.03 -5.31
N LYS A 508 -49.23 -49.25 -6.63
CA LYS A 508 -50.13 -50.18 -7.33
C LYS A 508 -49.89 -51.63 -6.93
N GLN A 509 -48.63 -52.08 -6.89
CA GLN A 509 -48.28 -53.46 -6.55
C GLN A 509 -48.69 -53.80 -5.11
N LYS A 510 -48.46 -52.88 -4.16
CA LYS A 510 -48.83 -53.05 -2.74
C LYS A 510 -50.28 -52.68 -2.44
N LYS A 511 -51.03 -52.12 -3.41
CA LYS A 511 -52.39 -51.58 -3.23
C LYS A 511 -52.49 -50.58 -2.06
N LEU A 512 -51.45 -49.78 -1.85
CA LEU A 512 -51.43 -48.73 -0.82
C LEU A 512 -52.00 -47.44 -1.39
N LEU A 513 -52.83 -46.74 -0.62
CA LEU A 513 -53.35 -45.43 -1.00
C LEU A 513 -52.30 -44.36 -0.66
N LEU A 514 -51.61 -43.84 -1.68
CA LEU A 514 -50.72 -42.69 -1.51
C LEU A 514 -51.47 -41.39 -1.85
N THR A 515 -51.55 -40.47 -0.89
CA THR A 515 -52.25 -39.20 -1.05
C THR A 515 -51.30 -38.02 -0.80
N CYS A 516 -51.31 -37.04 -1.70
CA CYS A 516 -50.52 -35.81 -1.56
C CYS A 516 -51.45 -34.63 -1.27
N ILE A 517 -51.22 -33.91 -0.17
CA ILE A 517 -52.04 -32.78 0.26
C ILE A 517 -51.14 -31.55 0.34
N PHE A 518 -51.47 -30.50 -0.41
CA PHE A 518 -50.74 -29.24 -0.39
C PHE A 518 -51.57 -28.18 0.33
N ASP A 519 -50.93 -27.32 1.10
CA ASP A 519 -51.55 -26.11 1.62
C ASP A 519 -51.75 -25.09 0.49
N HIS A 520 -52.98 -24.67 0.21
CA HIS A 520 -53.30 -23.67 -0.82
C HIS A 520 -52.57 -22.32 -0.66
N ARG A 521 -52.00 -22.03 0.51
CA ARG A 521 -51.20 -20.82 0.77
C ARG A 521 -49.78 -20.92 0.20
N ILE A 522 -49.33 -22.11 -0.23
CA ILE A 522 -48.00 -22.32 -0.80
C ILE A 522 -47.86 -21.63 -2.14
N THR A 523 -46.81 -20.82 -2.27
CA THR A 523 -46.34 -20.34 -3.58
C THR A 523 -45.63 -21.47 -4.32
N ARG A 524 -46.02 -21.69 -5.59
CA ARG A 524 -45.51 -22.76 -6.46
C ARG A 524 -44.03 -22.61 -6.80
N ASN A 525 -43.63 -21.43 -7.27
CA ASN A 525 -42.26 -21.17 -7.70
C ASN A 525 -41.35 -20.92 -6.48
N ARG A 526 -40.29 -21.71 -6.39
CA ARG A 526 -39.33 -21.72 -5.28
C ARG A 526 -37.90 -21.80 -5.81
N VAL A 527 -36.96 -21.31 -5.02
CA VAL A 527 -35.52 -21.46 -5.28
C VAL A 527 -34.92 -22.40 -4.25
N GLY A 528 -34.18 -23.41 -4.72
CA GLY A 528 -33.60 -24.47 -3.89
C GLY A 528 -32.88 -25.52 -4.73
N ASP A 529 -32.30 -26.52 -4.06
CA ASP A 529 -31.63 -27.65 -4.72
C ASP A 529 -32.63 -28.78 -5.01
N VAL A 530 -33.10 -28.84 -6.26
CA VAL A 530 -34.07 -29.82 -6.76
C VAL A 530 -33.61 -31.25 -6.52
N VAL A 531 -32.33 -31.56 -6.73
CA VAL A 531 -31.80 -32.93 -6.63
C VAL A 531 -31.81 -33.37 -5.16
N ARG A 532 -31.36 -32.52 -4.25
CA ARG A 532 -31.31 -32.83 -2.81
C ARG A 532 -32.69 -32.85 -2.17
N ILE A 533 -33.62 -32.00 -2.59
CA ILE A 533 -35.01 -32.05 -2.12
C ILE A 533 -35.68 -33.35 -2.58
N LYS A 534 -35.49 -33.76 -3.85
CA LYS A 534 -35.98 -35.07 -4.34
C LYS A 534 -35.40 -36.22 -3.54
N GLN A 535 -34.09 -36.18 -3.24
CA GLN A 535 -33.42 -37.20 -2.42
C GLN A 535 -34.04 -37.29 -1.02
N VAL A 536 -34.33 -36.15 -0.37
CA VAL A 536 -35.01 -36.11 0.93
C VAL A 536 -36.40 -36.75 0.85
N LEU A 537 -37.22 -36.33 -0.09
CA LEU A 537 -38.59 -36.83 -0.24
C LEU A 537 -38.62 -38.32 -0.60
N PHE A 538 -37.77 -38.75 -1.52
CA PHE A 538 -37.67 -40.14 -1.94
C PHE A 538 -37.25 -41.04 -0.78
N ASN A 539 -36.26 -40.64 0.03
CA ASN A 539 -35.81 -41.41 1.19
C ASN A 539 -36.90 -41.56 2.25
N LEU A 540 -37.66 -40.50 2.52
CA LEU A 540 -38.75 -40.55 3.51
C LEU A 540 -39.94 -41.37 3.00
N LEU A 541 -40.35 -41.18 1.74
CA LEU A 541 -41.47 -41.92 1.15
C LEU A 541 -41.15 -43.40 0.92
N SER A 542 -39.94 -43.73 0.45
CA SER A 542 -39.49 -45.11 0.26
C SER A 542 -39.48 -45.87 1.59
N ASN A 543 -39.05 -45.21 2.69
CA ASN A 543 -39.17 -45.78 4.03
C ASN A 543 -40.63 -46.02 4.42
N ALA A 544 -41.54 -45.07 4.18
CA ALA A 544 -42.98 -45.28 4.43
C ALA A 544 -43.55 -46.48 3.65
N PHE A 545 -43.19 -46.63 2.37
CA PHE A 545 -43.59 -47.77 1.53
C PHE A 545 -43.02 -49.10 2.00
N LYS A 546 -41.79 -49.09 2.50
CA LYS A 546 -41.09 -50.28 3.00
C LYS A 546 -41.75 -50.82 4.28
N PHE A 547 -42.16 -49.94 5.18
CA PHE A 547 -42.67 -50.30 6.51
C PHE A 547 -44.21 -50.38 6.59
N THR A 548 -44.92 -49.98 5.53
CA THR A 548 -46.39 -50.10 5.41
C THR A 548 -46.75 -51.27 4.50
N LYS A 549 -47.51 -52.24 5.01
CA LYS A 549 -48.01 -53.38 4.21
C LYS A 549 -49.39 -53.13 3.61
N GLN A 550 -50.27 -52.53 4.39
CA GLN A 550 -51.66 -52.23 4.05
C GLN A 550 -52.03 -50.90 4.68
N GLY A 551 -52.97 -50.18 4.07
CA GLY A 551 -53.42 -48.86 4.52
C GLY A 551 -53.01 -47.73 3.59
N GLU A 552 -52.65 -46.58 4.15
CA GLU A 552 -52.38 -45.36 3.41
C GLU A 552 -51.05 -44.71 3.81
N ILE A 553 -50.49 -43.94 2.86
CA ILE A 553 -49.35 -43.07 3.06
C ILE A 553 -49.78 -41.67 2.63
N ILE A 554 -49.54 -40.68 3.48
CA ILE A 554 -49.97 -39.30 3.24
C ILE A 554 -48.73 -38.42 3.24
N LEU A 555 -48.53 -37.69 2.14
CA LEU A 555 -47.55 -36.60 2.06
C LEU A 555 -48.29 -35.28 2.19
N ARG A 556 -48.07 -34.55 3.29
CA ARG A 556 -48.54 -33.17 3.45
C ARG A 556 -47.40 -32.21 3.17
N VAL A 557 -47.67 -31.18 2.37
CA VAL A 557 -46.74 -30.10 2.08
C VAL A 557 -47.38 -28.80 2.55
N ASN A 558 -46.86 -28.24 3.62
CA ASN A 558 -47.39 -27.05 4.28
C ASN A 558 -46.36 -25.91 4.25
N CYS A 559 -46.81 -24.65 4.33
CA CYS A 559 -45.91 -23.54 4.65
C CYS A 559 -46.02 -23.17 6.14
N SER A 560 -44.90 -22.80 6.76
CA SER A 560 -44.91 -22.31 8.14
C SER A 560 -45.72 -21.02 8.26
N ASN A 561 -46.51 -20.89 9.34
CA ASN A 561 -47.28 -19.68 9.62
C ASN A 561 -46.39 -18.47 9.94
N LYS A 562 -45.14 -18.70 10.41
CA LYS A 562 -44.20 -17.63 10.78
C LYS A 562 -43.35 -17.16 9.60
N ASP A 563 -42.98 -18.08 8.71
CA ASP A 563 -42.14 -17.80 7.54
C ASP A 563 -42.64 -18.59 6.33
N LYS A 564 -43.14 -17.87 5.32
CA LYS A 564 -43.65 -18.50 4.08
C LYS A 564 -42.55 -19.17 3.25
N ASN A 565 -41.27 -18.86 3.50
CA ASN A 565 -40.13 -19.52 2.87
C ASN A 565 -39.85 -20.90 3.48
N LEU A 566 -40.28 -21.16 4.72
CA LEU A 566 -40.09 -22.46 5.35
C LEU A 566 -41.21 -23.42 4.91
N VAL A 567 -40.87 -24.40 4.09
CA VAL A 567 -41.76 -25.45 3.61
C VAL A 567 -41.60 -26.69 4.49
N VAL A 568 -42.71 -27.26 4.95
CA VAL A 568 -42.77 -28.40 5.86
C VAL A 568 -43.38 -29.58 5.12
N PHE A 569 -42.59 -30.63 4.93
CA PHE A 569 -42.98 -31.92 4.38
C PHE A 569 -43.27 -32.88 5.53
N THR A 570 -44.50 -33.36 5.62
CA THR A 570 -44.92 -34.34 6.62
C THR A 570 -45.35 -35.62 5.93
N ILE A 571 -44.67 -36.73 6.22
CA ILE A 571 -44.98 -38.06 5.69
C ILE A 571 -45.58 -38.87 6.82
N GLU A 572 -46.86 -39.22 6.67
CA GLU A 572 -47.61 -40.06 7.59
C GLU A 572 -47.81 -41.43 6.93
N ASP A 573 -47.54 -42.50 7.67
CA ASP A 573 -47.75 -43.86 7.20
C ASP A 573 -48.52 -44.66 8.25
N THR A 574 -49.33 -45.64 7.83
CA THR A 574 -50.07 -46.53 8.74
C THR A 574 -49.33 -47.85 9.02
N GLY A 575 -48.00 -47.85 8.94
CA GLY A 575 -47.15 -49.02 9.08
C GLY A 575 -46.89 -49.47 10.52
N ILE A 576 -45.78 -50.18 10.72
CA ILE A 576 -45.38 -50.77 12.03
C ILE A 576 -45.12 -49.72 13.12
N GLY A 577 -44.96 -48.44 12.76
CA GLY A 577 -44.63 -47.37 13.68
C GLY A 577 -43.26 -47.48 14.33
N ILE A 578 -42.95 -46.52 15.21
CA ILE A 578 -41.63 -46.32 15.81
C ILE A 578 -41.76 -46.30 17.34
N ASP A 579 -40.87 -46.98 18.06
CA ASP A 579 -40.74 -46.84 19.52
C ASP A 579 -40.11 -45.47 19.86
N ASN A 580 -40.77 -44.70 20.74
CA ASN A 580 -40.30 -43.41 21.21
C ASN A 580 -38.87 -43.44 21.78
N LYS A 581 -38.41 -44.57 22.33
CA LYS A 581 -37.03 -44.71 22.83
C LYS A 581 -35.99 -44.68 21.70
N LEU A 582 -36.37 -45.09 20.49
CA LEU A 582 -35.46 -45.20 19.34
C LEU A 582 -35.42 -43.93 18.48
N VAL A 583 -36.40 -43.03 18.61
CA VAL A 583 -36.53 -41.81 17.81
C VAL A 583 -35.25 -40.97 17.79
N ALA A 584 -34.60 -40.77 18.94
CA ALA A 584 -33.38 -39.97 19.06
C ALA A 584 -32.17 -40.57 18.30
N ASN A 585 -32.17 -41.89 18.08
CA ASN A 585 -31.07 -42.59 17.43
C ASN A 585 -31.35 -42.88 15.94
N LEU A 586 -32.57 -42.68 15.44
CA LEU A 586 -32.94 -42.96 14.04
C LEU A 586 -32.11 -42.17 13.01
N PHE A 587 -31.67 -40.97 13.38
CA PHE A 587 -30.91 -40.09 12.48
C PHE A 587 -29.40 -40.23 12.62
N LYS A 588 -28.92 -41.19 13.43
CA LYS A 588 -27.48 -41.48 13.54
C LYS A 588 -27.06 -42.46 12.42
N PRO A 589 -25.87 -42.29 11.82
CA PRO A 589 -25.37 -43.21 10.81
C PRO A 589 -25.33 -44.66 11.31
N PHE A 590 -25.69 -45.61 10.45
CA PHE A 590 -25.64 -47.06 10.71
C PHE A 590 -26.54 -47.58 11.84
N VAL A 591 -27.43 -46.75 12.39
CA VAL A 591 -28.38 -47.20 13.42
C VAL A 591 -29.60 -47.85 12.77
N GLN A 592 -29.94 -49.05 13.22
CA GLN A 592 -31.10 -49.83 12.76
C GLN A 592 -31.94 -50.26 13.96
N ALA A 593 -33.27 -50.20 13.82
CA ALA A 593 -34.20 -50.30 14.94
C ALA A 593 -34.37 -51.71 15.55
N ASP A 594 -34.09 -52.81 14.81
CA ASP A 594 -34.13 -54.18 15.38
C ASP A 594 -33.61 -55.29 14.45
N SER A 595 -32.97 -56.32 15.02
CA SER A 595 -32.36 -57.48 14.32
C SER A 595 -33.36 -58.49 13.70
N ALA A 596 -34.64 -58.41 14.08
CA ALA A 596 -35.74 -59.20 13.50
C ALA A 596 -36.43 -58.51 12.32
N ILE A 597 -36.45 -57.18 12.29
CA ILE A 597 -37.03 -56.36 11.21
C ILE A 597 -36.03 -56.22 10.05
N THR A 598 -34.73 -56.15 10.35
CA THR A 598 -33.64 -56.11 9.36
C THR A 598 -33.57 -57.37 8.51
N ARG A 599 -33.83 -58.56 9.08
CA ARG A 599 -33.91 -59.83 8.33
C ARG A 599 -35.04 -59.87 7.30
N LYS A 600 -36.09 -59.05 7.45
CA LYS A 600 -37.28 -59.07 6.58
C LYS A 600 -37.35 -57.90 5.59
N TYR A 601 -36.70 -56.77 5.88
CA TYR A 601 -36.79 -55.56 5.05
C TYR A 601 -35.43 -54.94 4.65
N GLY A 602 -34.30 -55.40 5.19
CA GLY A 602 -32.96 -54.91 4.80
C GLY A 602 -32.75 -53.39 4.99
N GLY A 603 -31.58 -52.86 4.64
CA GLY A 603 -31.29 -51.41 4.59
C GLY A 603 -29.93 -51.05 5.18
N THR A 604 -29.36 -49.91 4.75
CA THR A 604 -28.03 -49.41 5.18
C THR A 604 -28.06 -48.69 6.52
N GLY A 605 -29.21 -48.13 6.91
CA GLY A 605 -29.31 -47.19 8.04
C GLY A 605 -28.68 -45.82 7.76
N LEU A 606 -28.32 -45.53 6.51
CA LEU A 606 -27.69 -44.26 6.11
C LEU A 606 -28.72 -43.22 5.66
N GLY A 607 -29.82 -43.64 5.02
CA GLY A 607 -30.78 -42.73 4.39
C GLY A 607 -31.33 -41.64 5.31
N LEU A 608 -31.71 -41.96 6.56
CA LEU A 608 -32.21 -40.94 7.51
C LEU A 608 -31.11 -40.01 8.04
N ALA A 609 -29.88 -40.50 8.17
CA ALA A 609 -28.73 -39.68 8.54
C ALA A 609 -28.39 -38.67 7.43
N ILE A 610 -28.41 -39.12 6.16
CA ILE A 610 -28.25 -38.26 4.98
C ILE A 610 -29.36 -37.21 4.93
N VAL A 611 -30.62 -37.61 5.12
CA VAL A 611 -31.76 -36.67 5.15
C VAL A 611 -31.54 -35.59 6.21
N LYS A 612 -31.15 -35.96 7.43
CA LYS A 612 -30.89 -34.99 8.50
C LYS A 612 -29.82 -33.98 8.09
N GLN A 613 -28.69 -34.46 7.59
CA GLN A 613 -27.57 -33.62 7.16
C GLN A 613 -27.96 -32.68 6.00
N LEU A 614 -28.69 -33.18 4.99
CA LEU A 614 -29.16 -32.37 3.87
C LEU A 614 -30.16 -31.29 4.33
N VAL A 615 -31.10 -31.67 5.20
CA VAL A 615 -32.12 -30.74 5.72
C VAL A 615 -31.48 -29.64 6.57
N GLU A 616 -30.54 -29.98 7.46
CA GLU A 616 -29.79 -29.00 8.26
C GLU A 616 -28.99 -28.03 7.37
N LYS A 617 -28.36 -28.54 6.31
CA LYS A 617 -27.60 -27.73 5.35
C LYS A 617 -28.48 -26.83 4.49
N MET A 618 -29.73 -27.22 4.25
CA MET A 618 -30.79 -26.38 3.64
C MET A 618 -31.54 -25.53 4.69
N GLN A 619 -30.90 -25.22 5.82
CA GLN A 619 -31.42 -24.37 6.91
C GLN A 619 -32.77 -24.84 7.47
N GLY A 620 -32.91 -26.16 7.56
CA GLY A 620 -34.11 -26.85 7.98
C GLY A 620 -33.95 -27.66 9.25
N SER A 621 -34.98 -28.44 9.59
CA SER A 621 -34.94 -29.43 10.68
C SER A 621 -35.81 -30.65 10.36
N ILE A 622 -35.42 -31.82 10.85
CA ILE A 622 -36.19 -33.07 10.72
C ILE A 622 -36.54 -33.66 12.08
N THR A 623 -37.77 -34.14 12.22
CA THR A 623 -38.26 -34.86 13.40
C THR A 623 -39.05 -36.09 12.99
N ALA A 624 -39.16 -37.05 13.90
CA ALA A 624 -40.00 -38.23 13.73
C ALA A 624 -40.82 -38.47 14.99
N THR A 625 -42.07 -38.87 14.83
CA THR A 625 -42.94 -39.30 15.93
C THR A 625 -43.71 -40.54 15.47
N GLY A 626 -44.08 -41.42 16.39
CA GLY A 626 -44.79 -42.64 16.03
C GLY A 626 -45.27 -43.39 17.26
N LYS A 627 -46.18 -44.34 17.05
CA LYS A 627 -46.56 -45.33 18.06
C LYS A 627 -46.52 -46.70 17.39
N THR A 628 -45.93 -47.68 18.07
CA THR A 628 -45.84 -49.06 17.57
C THR A 628 -47.22 -49.57 17.14
N ASN A 629 -47.28 -50.15 15.94
CA ASN A 629 -48.46 -50.64 15.23
C ASN A 629 -49.57 -49.61 14.93
N ARG A 630 -49.26 -48.31 15.00
CA ARG A 630 -50.19 -47.24 14.63
C ARG A 630 -49.59 -46.25 13.62
N GLY A 631 -48.47 -46.62 12.99
CA GLY A 631 -47.80 -45.78 12.01
C GLY A 631 -46.75 -44.81 12.55
N SER A 632 -46.12 -44.11 11.63
CA SER A 632 -45.12 -43.07 11.90
C SER A 632 -45.40 -41.78 11.14
N ILE A 633 -44.86 -40.69 11.68
CA ILE A 633 -44.94 -39.34 11.13
C ILE A 633 -43.52 -38.79 11.09
N PHE A 634 -43.01 -38.55 9.89
CA PHE A 634 -41.74 -37.85 9.66
C PHE A 634 -42.03 -36.44 9.19
N THR A 635 -41.45 -35.44 9.85
CA THR A 635 -41.62 -34.03 9.50
C THR A 635 -40.27 -33.40 9.20
N ALA A 636 -40.06 -33.00 7.94
CA ALA A 636 -38.88 -32.28 7.49
C ALA A 636 -39.25 -30.86 7.06
N SER A 637 -38.60 -29.87 7.65
CA SER A 637 -38.73 -28.45 7.29
C SER A 637 -37.52 -28.02 6.48
N ILE A 638 -37.71 -27.32 5.36
CA ILE A 638 -36.65 -26.89 4.44
C ILE A 638 -36.90 -25.43 4.08
N PHE A 639 -35.84 -24.60 4.12
CA PHE A 639 -35.92 -23.21 3.69
C PHE A 639 -35.87 -23.12 2.16
N LEU A 640 -36.98 -22.69 1.55
CA LEU A 640 -37.15 -22.53 0.11
C LEU A 640 -37.63 -21.10 -0.20
N LYS A 641 -36.71 -20.27 -0.68
CA LYS A 641 -36.98 -18.87 -1.01
C LYS A 641 -38.09 -18.79 -2.06
N ILE A 642 -39.09 -17.94 -1.82
CA ILE A 642 -40.11 -17.62 -2.81
C ILE A 642 -39.47 -16.79 -3.92
N GLU A 643 -39.63 -17.23 -5.16
CA GLU A 643 -39.30 -16.39 -6.30
C GLU A 643 -40.47 -15.44 -6.59
N PRO A 644 -40.25 -14.11 -6.62
CA PRO A 644 -41.27 -13.17 -7.05
C PRO A 644 -41.62 -13.47 -8.52
N ALA A 645 -42.92 -13.41 -8.86
CA ALA A 645 -43.39 -13.70 -10.21
C ALA A 645 -42.73 -12.76 -11.23
N SER A 646 -41.66 -13.22 -11.88
CA SER A 646 -41.09 -12.61 -13.08
C SER A 646 -41.88 -13.12 -14.30
N ALA A 647 -42.04 -12.25 -15.30
CA ALA A 647 -42.81 -12.52 -16.52
C ALA A 647 -42.25 -13.65 -17.40
N ASP A 648 -41.06 -14.19 -17.08
CA ASP A 648 -40.30 -15.13 -17.92
C ASP A 648 -40.16 -16.55 -17.34
N ALA A 649 -40.91 -16.90 -16.28
CA ALA A 649 -40.93 -18.27 -15.75
C ALA A 649 -41.73 -19.23 -16.65
N GLY A 650 -41.05 -19.78 -17.67
CA GLY A 650 -41.34 -21.01 -18.41
C GLY A 650 -42.75 -21.63 -18.33
N SER A 651 -43.52 -21.42 -19.40
CA SER A 651 -44.56 -22.29 -20.00
C SER A 651 -45.87 -22.61 -19.25
N ILE A 652 -45.95 -22.59 -17.92
CA ILE A 652 -47.17 -23.07 -17.21
C ILE A 652 -48.07 -21.93 -16.69
N GLN A 653 -47.54 -20.72 -16.49
CA GLN A 653 -48.36 -19.57 -16.07
C GLN A 653 -49.35 -19.10 -17.15
N ASN A 654 -49.11 -19.41 -18.43
CA ASN A 654 -49.99 -19.07 -19.55
C ASN A 654 -51.08 -20.11 -19.84
N ILE A 655 -51.21 -21.16 -19.01
CA ILE A 655 -52.22 -22.19 -19.25
C ILE A 655 -53.61 -21.67 -18.86
N LYS A 656 -54.46 -21.48 -19.87
CA LYS A 656 -55.86 -21.04 -19.68
C LYS A 656 -56.69 -22.17 -19.04
N ILE A 657 -56.90 -22.07 -17.73
CA ILE A 657 -57.75 -22.96 -16.94
C ILE A 657 -59.22 -22.77 -17.38
N CYS A 658 -59.96 -23.88 -17.43
CA CYS A 658 -61.38 -23.87 -17.74
C CYS A 658 -62.17 -23.27 -16.56
N ASP A 659 -63.07 -22.32 -16.85
CA ASP A 659 -64.05 -21.83 -15.88
C ASP A 659 -65.18 -22.84 -15.80
N GLU A 660 -64.98 -23.90 -15.02
CA GLU A 660 -65.91 -25.02 -14.81
C GLU A 660 -66.24 -25.14 -13.32
N ASN A 661 -67.48 -25.50 -13.00
CA ASN A 661 -67.85 -25.89 -11.64
C ASN A 661 -67.68 -27.40 -11.46
N ILE A 662 -66.72 -27.77 -10.62
CA ILE A 662 -66.38 -29.16 -10.33
C ILE A 662 -67.17 -29.66 -9.12
N CYS A 663 -67.76 -30.85 -9.18
CA CYS A 663 -68.37 -31.50 -8.03
C CYS A 663 -67.59 -32.76 -7.64
N LEU A 664 -67.25 -32.87 -6.35
CA LEU A 664 -66.46 -33.96 -5.78
C LEU A 664 -67.36 -34.94 -4.99
N LEU A 665 -67.56 -36.14 -5.54
CA LEU A 665 -68.22 -37.28 -4.90
C LEU A 665 -67.18 -38.30 -4.40
N VAL A 666 -66.29 -37.85 -3.53
CA VAL A 666 -65.18 -38.64 -2.99
C VAL A 666 -65.43 -39.02 -1.53
N LYS A 667 -65.34 -40.32 -1.20
CA LYS A 667 -65.57 -40.84 0.17
C LYS A 667 -64.32 -40.77 1.03
N GLN A 668 -63.17 -41.08 0.45
CA GLN A 668 -61.88 -41.02 1.15
C GLN A 668 -61.54 -39.58 1.53
N GLN A 669 -61.45 -39.30 2.84
CA GLN A 669 -61.35 -37.93 3.35
C GLN A 669 -60.03 -37.24 2.94
N ASN A 670 -58.90 -37.95 3.01
CA ASN A 670 -57.59 -37.41 2.61
C ASN A 670 -57.53 -37.11 1.11
N LEU A 671 -58.07 -38.02 0.29
CA LEU A 671 -58.17 -37.85 -1.16
C LEU A 671 -59.08 -36.67 -1.54
N LYS A 672 -60.20 -36.52 -0.85
CA LYS A 672 -61.12 -35.39 -1.01
C LYS A 672 -60.42 -34.07 -0.66
N GLN A 673 -59.68 -34.02 0.45
CA GLN A 673 -58.93 -32.84 0.86
C GLN A 673 -57.86 -32.48 -0.18
N SER A 674 -57.08 -33.47 -0.65
CA SER A 674 -56.07 -33.29 -1.70
C SER A 674 -56.65 -32.60 -2.96
N LEU A 675 -57.77 -33.11 -3.46
CA LEU A 675 -58.44 -32.54 -4.63
C LEU A 675 -58.97 -31.12 -4.39
N ILE A 676 -59.55 -30.86 -3.21
CA ILE A 676 -60.01 -29.51 -2.83
C ILE A 676 -58.84 -28.51 -2.85
N GLU A 677 -57.70 -28.87 -2.28
CA GLU A 677 -56.52 -28.02 -2.27
C GLU A 677 -56.00 -27.78 -3.70
N TYR A 678 -55.92 -28.82 -4.54
CA TYR A 678 -55.55 -28.66 -5.95
C TYR A 678 -56.47 -27.70 -6.70
N PHE A 679 -57.79 -27.84 -6.56
CA PHE A 679 -58.73 -26.93 -7.23
C PHE A 679 -58.68 -25.51 -6.68
N THR A 680 -58.42 -25.35 -5.38
CA THR A 680 -58.22 -24.04 -4.75
C THR A 680 -56.97 -23.35 -5.30
N ILE A 681 -55.85 -24.08 -5.42
CA ILE A 681 -54.60 -23.59 -6.04
C ILE A 681 -54.81 -23.21 -7.50
N LEU A 682 -55.58 -24.01 -8.25
CA LEU A 682 -55.96 -23.73 -9.65
C LEU A 682 -57.04 -22.66 -9.79
N LYS A 683 -57.60 -22.14 -8.68
CA LYS A 683 -58.71 -21.17 -8.65
C LYS A 683 -59.96 -21.66 -9.41
N VAL A 684 -60.22 -22.97 -9.38
CA VAL A 684 -61.40 -23.59 -9.99
C VAL A 684 -62.52 -23.71 -8.96
N LYS A 685 -63.74 -23.31 -9.35
CA LYS A 685 -64.93 -23.43 -8.50
C LYS A 685 -65.23 -24.91 -8.26
N HIS A 686 -65.37 -25.29 -7.00
CA HIS A 686 -65.63 -26.68 -6.63
C HIS A 686 -66.67 -26.78 -5.52
N SER A 687 -67.44 -27.87 -5.52
CA SER A 687 -68.47 -28.19 -4.52
C SER A 687 -68.43 -29.66 -4.12
N THR A 688 -69.07 -29.99 -2.99
CA THR A 688 -69.23 -31.38 -2.52
C THR A 688 -70.65 -31.91 -2.69
N LYS A 689 -71.54 -31.09 -3.29
CA LYS A 689 -72.92 -31.43 -3.60
C LYS A 689 -73.22 -31.00 -5.03
N VAL A 690 -73.88 -31.88 -5.78
CA VAL A 690 -74.34 -31.58 -7.14
C VAL A 690 -75.27 -30.37 -7.11
N ASN A 691 -75.01 -29.40 -7.97
CA ASN A 691 -75.81 -28.19 -8.14
C ASN A 691 -76.20 -28.01 -9.61
N ASN A 692 -77.10 -27.06 -9.90
CA ASN A 692 -77.62 -26.86 -11.27
C ASN A 692 -76.55 -26.46 -12.30
N ASN A 693 -75.39 -25.99 -11.85
CA ASN A 693 -74.31 -25.49 -12.70
C ASN A 693 -73.08 -26.42 -12.70
N THR A 694 -73.22 -27.69 -12.29
CA THR A 694 -72.08 -28.64 -12.27
C THR A 694 -71.68 -29.01 -13.71
N ASP A 695 -70.41 -28.75 -14.06
CA ASP A 695 -69.87 -29.02 -15.40
C ASP A 695 -69.05 -30.33 -15.45
N HIS A 696 -68.41 -30.69 -14.32
CA HIS A 696 -67.55 -31.87 -14.21
C HIS A 696 -67.68 -32.54 -12.85
N LEU A 697 -67.98 -33.84 -12.85
CA LEU A 697 -68.08 -34.70 -11.67
C LEU A 697 -66.82 -35.56 -11.48
N PHE A 698 -66.27 -35.59 -10.28
CA PHE A 698 -65.23 -36.54 -9.86
C PHE A 698 -65.82 -37.57 -8.91
N VAL A 699 -65.74 -38.86 -9.26
CA VAL A 699 -66.38 -39.95 -8.53
C VAL A 699 -65.34 -40.95 -8.05
N ASP A 700 -65.28 -41.16 -6.74
CA ASP A 700 -64.39 -42.16 -6.12
C ASP A 700 -64.98 -43.57 -6.25
N THR A 701 -64.22 -44.47 -6.89
CA THR A 701 -64.51 -45.90 -7.06
C THR A 701 -63.54 -46.79 -6.30
N LEU A 702 -62.70 -46.24 -5.42
CA LEU A 702 -61.85 -47.01 -4.49
C LEU A 702 -62.68 -47.67 -3.38
N SER A 703 -63.86 -47.10 -3.11
CA SER A 703 -64.90 -47.67 -2.25
C SER A 703 -66.09 -48.08 -3.12
N ASN A 704 -66.90 -49.05 -2.68
CA ASN A 704 -68.13 -49.40 -3.38
C ASN A 704 -69.03 -48.17 -3.54
N ILE A 705 -69.51 -47.94 -4.77
CA ILE A 705 -70.43 -46.86 -5.11
C ILE A 705 -71.76 -47.14 -4.41
N ASP A 706 -72.21 -46.24 -3.55
CA ASP A 706 -73.49 -46.41 -2.85
C ASP A 706 -74.67 -45.83 -3.64
N ALA A 707 -75.89 -46.22 -3.26
CA ALA A 707 -77.12 -45.75 -3.91
C ALA A 707 -77.26 -44.22 -3.92
N LYS A 708 -76.66 -43.52 -2.94
CA LYS A 708 -76.69 -42.06 -2.84
C LYS A 708 -75.78 -41.40 -3.88
N GLN A 709 -74.57 -41.92 -4.10
CA GLN A 709 -73.68 -41.49 -5.18
C GLN A 709 -74.31 -41.77 -6.55
N VAL A 710 -74.93 -42.95 -6.74
CA VAL A 710 -75.66 -43.27 -7.98
C VAL A 710 -76.77 -42.25 -8.25
N MET A 711 -77.56 -41.89 -7.22
CA MET A 711 -78.63 -40.90 -7.35
C MET A 711 -78.10 -39.51 -7.69
N GLN A 712 -76.99 -39.08 -7.09
CA GLN A 712 -76.35 -37.80 -7.38
C GLN A 712 -75.75 -37.75 -8.80
N ILE A 713 -75.15 -38.85 -9.27
CA ILE A 713 -74.67 -38.98 -10.66
C ILE A 713 -75.84 -38.86 -11.64
N LYS A 714 -76.94 -39.59 -11.40
CA LYS A 714 -78.16 -39.50 -12.23
C LYS A 714 -78.77 -38.10 -12.21
N GLN A 715 -78.77 -37.43 -11.06
CA GLN A 715 -79.24 -36.06 -10.91
C GLN A 715 -78.40 -35.06 -11.72
N ALA A 716 -77.06 -35.15 -11.65
CA ALA A 716 -76.15 -34.30 -12.40
C ALA A 716 -76.36 -34.44 -13.92
N LEU A 717 -76.44 -35.69 -14.40
CA LEU A 717 -76.68 -35.99 -15.81
C LEU A 717 -78.05 -35.51 -16.30
N LYS A 718 -79.09 -35.59 -15.46
CA LYS A 718 -80.44 -35.09 -15.80
C LYS A 718 -80.51 -33.57 -15.88
N ILE A 719 -79.76 -32.86 -15.03
CA ILE A 719 -79.69 -31.40 -15.01
C ILE A 719 -78.89 -30.87 -16.21
N ASN A 720 -77.77 -31.51 -16.52
CA ASN A 720 -76.90 -31.14 -17.63
C ASN A 720 -76.37 -32.40 -18.34
N ASN A 721 -76.96 -32.71 -19.50
CA ASN A 721 -76.56 -33.87 -20.32
C ASN A 721 -75.10 -33.81 -20.83
N GLN A 722 -74.43 -32.65 -20.72
CA GLN A 722 -73.02 -32.49 -21.09
C GLN A 722 -72.04 -32.60 -19.90
N THR A 723 -72.54 -32.93 -18.70
CA THR A 723 -71.70 -33.11 -17.51
C THR A 723 -70.65 -34.19 -17.75
N ARG A 724 -69.37 -33.86 -17.58
CA ARG A 724 -68.26 -34.82 -17.68
C ARG A 724 -68.10 -35.61 -16.39
N ILE A 725 -67.66 -36.86 -16.49
CA ILE A 725 -67.41 -37.71 -15.32
C ILE A 725 -65.97 -38.24 -15.37
N THR A 726 -65.20 -37.97 -14.33
CA THR A 726 -63.90 -38.58 -14.06
C THR A 726 -64.04 -39.55 -12.90
N PHE A 727 -63.72 -40.83 -13.13
CA PHE A 727 -63.67 -41.84 -12.09
C PHE A 727 -62.28 -41.87 -11.46
N ILE A 728 -62.20 -42.07 -10.15
CA ILE A 728 -60.96 -42.24 -9.40
C ILE A 728 -60.89 -43.67 -8.88
N GLY A 729 -59.94 -44.47 -9.36
CA GLY A 729 -59.83 -45.87 -8.97
C GLY A 729 -58.70 -46.63 -9.65
N PHE A 730 -58.37 -47.81 -9.13
CA PHE A 730 -57.32 -48.67 -9.70
C PHE A 730 -57.74 -49.39 -10.99
N THR A 731 -59.02 -49.78 -11.10
CA THR A 731 -59.59 -50.42 -12.30
C THR A 731 -61.07 -50.02 -12.46
N LEU A 732 -61.57 -50.03 -13.70
CA LEU A 732 -62.99 -49.76 -14.02
C LEU A 732 -63.89 -50.99 -13.80
N GLY A 733 -63.31 -52.16 -13.50
CA GLY A 733 -64.02 -53.45 -13.44
C GLY A 733 -64.99 -53.63 -12.26
N SER A 734 -64.98 -52.72 -11.28
CA SER A 734 -65.86 -52.74 -10.10
C SER A 734 -67.10 -51.83 -10.22
N ILE A 735 -67.32 -51.20 -11.38
CA ILE A 735 -68.42 -50.25 -11.58
C ILE A 735 -69.66 -51.01 -12.08
N ASN A 736 -70.79 -50.80 -11.40
CA ASN A 736 -72.07 -51.47 -11.67
C ASN A 736 -72.56 -51.19 -13.10
N THR A 737 -73.00 -52.23 -13.82
CA THR A 737 -73.37 -52.19 -15.26
C THR A 737 -74.54 -51.27 -15.56
N GLU A 738 -75.41 -50.97 -14.60
CA GLU A 738 -76.55 -50.03 -14.75
C GLU A 738 -76.15 -48.54 -14.90
N LEU A 739 -74.91 -48.16 -14.58
CA LEU A 739 -74.38 -46.81 -14.80
C LEU A 739 -73.82 -46.61 -16.22
N PHE A 740 -73.78 -47.66 -17.05
CA PHE A 740 -73.23 -47.63 -18.41
C PHE A 740 -74.27 -47.14 -19.43
N ILE A 741 -74.66 -45.86 -19.35
CA ILE A 741 -75.42 -45.24 -20.43
C ILE A 741 -74.43 -44.77 -21.53
N HIS A 742 -74.79 -45.04 -22.79
CA HIS A 742 -74.00 -44.77 -23.99
C HIS A 742 -73.61 -43.27 -24.13
N ASN A 743 -72.39 -43.02 -24.61
CA ASN A 743 -71.85 -41.72 -25.10
C ASN A 743 -71.40 -40.63 -24.09
N LEU A 744 -70.82 -40.99 -22.93
CA LEU A 744 -70.07 -40.02 -22.11
C LEU A 744 -68.55 -40.13 -22.33
N PRO A 745 -67.79 -39.03 -22.48
CA PRO A 745 -66.33 -39.06 -22.51
C PRO A 745 -65.79 -39.43 -21.12
N ARG A 746 -65.25 -40.64 -20.99
CA ARG A 746 -64.81 -41.23 -19.71
C ARG A 746 -63.32 -40.97 -19.48
N ARG A 747 -62.95 -40.49 -18.29
CA ARG A 747 -61.56 -40.42 -17.82
C ARG A 747 -61.41 -41.17 -16.50
N LEU A 748 -60.35 -41.98 -16.38
CA LEU A 748 -59.97 -42.66 -15.15
C LEU A 748 -58.70 -42.00 -14.59
N LEU A 749 -58.74 -41.60 -13.33
CA LEU A 749 -57.58 -41.19 -12.56
C LEU A 749 -57.19 -42.31 -11.61
N ALA A 750 -56.03 -42.93 -11.85
CA ALA A 750 -55.47 -43.90 -10.93
C ALA A 750 -54.73 -43.16 -9.80
N PRO A 751 -54.93 -43.52 -8.51
CA PRO A 751 -54.09 -43.01 -7.43
C PRO A 751 -52.64 -43.54 -7.54
N PRO A 752 -51.63 -42.81 -7.04
CA PRO A 752 -51.73 -41.48 -6.41
C PRO A 752 -52.14 -40.38 -7.40
N ILE A 753 -53.06 -39.49 -7.00
CA ILE A 753 -53.49 -38.38 -7.85
C ILE A 753 -52.44 -37.26 -7.77
N THR A 754 -51.77 -37.03 -8.89
CA THR A 754 -50.78 -35.95 -9.05
C THR A 754 -51.44 -34.63 -9.42
N PHE A 755 -50.79 -33.51 -9.06
CA PHE A 755 -51.27 -32.17 -9.40
C PHE A 755 -51.34 -31.98 -10.92
N SER A 756 -50.32 -32.43 -11.64
CA SER A 756 -50.21 -32.41 -13.11
C SER A 756 -51.35 -33.15 -13.80
N ALA A 757 -51.86 -34.25 -13.24
CA ALA A 757 -53.01 -34.96 -13.79
C ALA A 757 -54.31 -34.15 -13.64
N VAL A 758 -54.50 -33.49 -12.49
CA VAL A 758 -55.65 -32.60 -12.26
C VAL A 758 -55.56 -31.35 -13.14
N LEU A 759 -54.38 -30.73 -13.22
CA LEU A 759 -54.12 -29.58 -14.09
C LEU A 759 -54.51 -29.92 -15.55
N LYS A 760 -54.04 -31.05 -16.10
CA LYS A 760 -54.40 -31.50 -17.47
C LYS A 760 -55.90 -31.63 -17.68
N ILE A 761 -56.65 -32.07 -16.66
CA ILE A 761 -58.11 -32.18 -16.76
C ILE A 761 -58.77 -30.80 -16.85
N CYS A 762 -58.24 -29.82 -16.14
CA CYS A 762 -58.80 -28.47 -16.07
C CYS A 762 -58.37 -27.52 -17.20
N CYS A 763 -57.58 -27.93 -18.20
CA CYS A 763 -57.04 -27.03 -19.25
C CYS A 763 -57.85 -27.00 -20.56
N LYS A 764 -58.01 -25.81 -21.18
CA LYS A 764 -58.78 -25.62 -22.43
C LYS A 764 -58.06 -26.09 -23.71
N GLU A 765 -56.75 -25.86 -23.86
CA GLU A 765 -56.04 -26.06 -25.14
C GLU A 765 -55.81 -27.54 -25.51
N GLN A 766 -55.78 -28.46 -24.54
CA GLN A 766 -55.70 -29.90 -24.81
C GLN A 766 -57.03 -30.52 -25.24
N ARG A 767 -58.13 -29.75 -25.30
CA ARG A 767 -59.46 -30.22 -25.73
C ARG A 767 -59.54 -30.62 -27.22
N ARG A 768 -58.51 -30.35 -28.04
CA ARG A 768 -58.49 -30.66 -29.50
C ARG A 768 -57.48 -31.70 -29.97
N LYS A 769 -56.56 -32.20 -29.13
CA LYS A 769 -55.62 -33.26 -29.52
C LYS A 769 -55.68 -34.40 -28.52
N ASN A 770 -56.21 -35.55 -28.96
CA ASN A 770 -55.95 -36.84 -28.34
C ASN A 770 -54.43 -37.06 -28.32
N ILE A 771 -53.78 -36.70 -27.22
CA ILE A 771 -52.39 -37.06 -26.97
C ILE A 771 -52.44 -38.20 -25.97
N MET A 772 -52.24 -39.39 -26.51
CA MET A 772 -51.83 -40.59 -25.80
C MET A 772 -50.74 -40.19 -24.78
N LEU A 773 -50.88 -40.64 -23.53
CA LEU A 773 -49.75 -40.70 -22.61
C LEU A 773 -48.57 -41.32 -23.35
N PRO A 774 -47.31 -40.91 -23.10
CA PRO A 774 -46.15 -41.58 -23.67
C PRO A 774 -46.06 -42.97 -23.03
N VAL A 775 -46.83 -43.91 -23.58
CA VAL A 775 -46.45 -45.30 -23.62
C VAL A 775 -45.29 -45.33 -24.59
N LEU A 776 -44.12 -45.69 -24.07
CA LEU A 776 -42.93 -46.05 -24.86
C LEU A 776 -43.37 -47.02 -25.95
N SER A 777 -43.64 -46.47 -27.13
CA SER A 777 -43.77 -47.19 -28.38
C SER A 777 -42.53 -46.78 -29.16
N SER A 778 -41.62 -47.73 -29.28
CA SER A 778 -40.46 -47.69 -30.15
C SER A 778 -40.90 -47.39 -31.58
N PRO A 779 -40.41 -46.33 -32.23
CA PRO A 779 -40.50 -46.21 -33.67
C PRO A 779 -39.23 -46.80 -34.30
N ALA A 780 -39.43 -47.63 -35.31
CA ALA A 780 -38.39 -48.06 -36.25
C ALA A 780 -37.57 -46.86 -36.73
N SER A 781 -36.24 -46.92 -36.62
CA SER A 781 -35.31 -45.96 -37.21
C SER A 781 -34.39 -46.65 -38.20
N VAL A 782 -34.11 -45.96 -39.29
CA VAL A 782 -33.08 -46.28 -40.30
C VAL A 782 -31.76 -46.63 -39.61
N ALA A 783 -31.09 -47.69 -40.08
CA ALA A 783 -29.78 -48.09 -39.57
C ALA A 783 -28.74 -46.99 -39.87
N LEU A 784 -28.11 -46.45 -38.82
CA LEU A 784 -27.05 -45.44 -38.92
C LEU A 784 -25.70 -46.14 -38.79
N LYS A 785 -24.68 -45.66 -39.49
CA LYS A 785 -23.30 -46.14 -39.35
C LYS A 785 -22.54 -45.27 -38.34
N LEU A 786 -22.19 -45.84 -37.19
CA LEU A 786 -21.59 -45.16 -36.05
C LEU A 786 -20.12 -45.55 -35.93
N LEU A 787 -19.25 -44.59 -35.61
CA LEU A 787 -17.91 -44.88 -35.10
C LEU A 787 -17.91 -44.64 -33.59
N VAL A 788 -17.40 -45.61 -32.84
CA VAL A 788 -17.30 -45.52 -31.40
C VAL A 788 -15.82 -45.68 -31.01
N VAL A 789 -15.31 -44.76 -30.18
CA VAL A 789 -13.91 -44.72 -29.75
C VAL A 789 -13.87 -44.87 -28.23
N GLU A 790 -13.38 -46.01 -27.76
CA GLU A 790 -13.40 -46.44 -26.36
C GLU A 790 -12.21 -47.37 -26.12
N ASP A 791 -11.46 -47.20 -25.04
CA ASP A 791 -10.25 -48.00 -24.77
C ASP A 791 -10.53 -49.27 -23.94
N SER A 792 -11.62 -49.28 -23.17
CA SER A 792 -11.97 -50.40 -22.29
C SER A 792 -12.81 -51.44 -23.01
N HIS A 793 -12.23 -52.61 -23.32
CA HIS A 793 -12.91 -53.75 -23.98
C HIS A 793 -14.28 -54.12 -23.39
N ILE A 794 -14.50 -53.92 -22.09
CA ILE A 794 -15.81 -54.17 -21.46
C ILE A 794 -16.84 -53.11 -21.91
N ASN A 795 -16.47 -51.84 -21.89
CA ASN A 795 -17.34 -50.74 -22.33
C ASN A 795 -17.58 -50.79 -23.84
N GLN A 796 -16.58 -51.24 -24.59
CA GLN A 796 -16.67 -51.51 -26.02
C GLN A 796 -17.80 -52.50 -26.32
N GLN A 797 -17.78 -53.65 -25.64
CA GLN A 797 -18.75 -54.72 -25.84
C GLN A 797 -20.17 -54.29 -25.43
N ILE A 798 -20.30 -53.51 -24.33
CA ILE A 798 -21.59 -52.94 -23.90
C ILE A 798 -22.12 -51.95 -24.94
N SER A 799 -21.27 -51.06 -25.47
CA SER A 799 -21.66 -50.05 -26.45
C SER A 799 -22.09 -50.66 -27.78
N ILE A 800 -21.35 -51.66 -28.27
CA ILE A 800 -21.72 -52.43 -29.46
C ILE A 800 -23.10 -53.05 -29.28
N GLU A 801 -23.30 -53.84 -28.21
CA GLU A 801 -24.59 -54.53 -28.01
C GLU A 801 -25.77 -53.56 -27.88
N MET A 802 -25.60 -52.43 -27.18
CA MET A 802 -26.67 -51.44 -27.04
C MET A 802 -27.03 -50.78 -28.37
N LEU A 803 -26.03 -50.40 -29.17
CA LEU A 803 -26.20 -49.69 -30.44
C LEU A 803 -26.68 -50.62 -31.57
N GLU A 804 -26.19 -51.86 -31.62
CA GLU A 804 -26.65 -52.88 -32.58
C GLU A 804 -28.08 -53.33 -32.26
N LYS A 805 -28.46 -53.48 -30.97
CA LYS A 805 -29.87 -53.72 -30.58
C LYS A 805 -30.79 -52.58 -30.96
N MET A 806 -30.27 -51.36 -31.11
CA MET A 806 -31.00 -50.20 -31.63
C MET A 806 -31.09 -50.18 -33.16
N GLY A 807 -30.47 -51.15 -33.85
CA GLY A 807 -30.50 -51.30 -35.30
C GLY A 807 -29.42 -50.51 -36.04
N HIS A 808 -28.39 -50.02 -35.34
CA HIS A 808 -27.27 -49.29 -35.94
C HIS A 808 -26.11 -50.22 -36.32
N ILE A 809 -25.29 -49.80 -37.29
CA ILE A 809 -24.04 -50.47 -37.69
C ILE A 809 -22.90 -49.76 -36.96
N VAL A 810 -22.06 -50.48 -36.24
CA VAL A 810 -21.03 -49.89 -35.36
C VAL A 810 -19.65 -50.36 -35.78
N ASP A 811 -18.75 -49.42 -36.09
CA ASP A 811 -17.31 -49.68 -36.16
C ASP A 811 -16.68 -49.20 -34.84
N MET A 812 -15.71 -49.96 -34.31
CA MET A 812 -15.07 -49.70 -33.02
C MET A 812 -13.56 -49.58 -33.17
N VAL A 813 -12.96 -48.70 -32.36
CA VAL A 813 -11.51 -48.46 -32.32
C VAL A 813 -11.07 -48.15 -30.89
N ASP A 814 -9.85 -48.58 -30.55
CA ASP A 814 -9.34 -48.55 -29.16
C ASP A 814 -8.70 -47.22 -28.79
N ASN A 815 -8.36 -46.40 -29.79
CA ASN A 815 -7.55 -45.20 -29.60
C ASN A 815 -7.81 -44.13 -30.67
N ALA A 816 -7.34 -42.91 -30.39
CA ALA A 816 -7.55 -41.75 -31.26
C ALA A 816 -6.85 -41.84 -32.63
N GLU A 817 -5.72 -42.54 -32.73
CA GLU A 817 -4.94 -42.68 -33.97
C GLU A 817 -5.69 -43.56 -34.99
N GLU A 818 -6.25 -44.67 -34.52
CA GLU A 818 -7.11 -45.56 -35.31
C GLU A 818 -8.43 -44.89 -35.69
N ALA A 819 -9.03 -44.14 -34.76
CA ALA A 819 -10.23 -43.36 -35.02
C ALA A 819 -10.03 -42.35 -36.16
N LEU A 820 -8.94 -41.59 -36.15
CA LEU A 820 -8.60 -40.68 -37.26
C LEU A 820 -8.46 -41.46 -38.58
N THR A 821 -7.78 -42.61 -38.57
CA THR A 821 -7.60 -43.44 -39.76
C THR A 821 -8.94 -43.93 -40.32
N MET A 822 -9.87 -44.36 -39.46
CA MET A 822 -11.23 -44.79 -39.85
C MET A 822 -12.06 -43.63 -40.38
N LEU A 823 -12.02 -42.47 -39.70
CA LEU A 823 -12.79 -41.28 -40.07
C LEU A 823 -12.35 -40.68 -41.42
N TYR A 824 -11.09 -40.82 -41.82
CA TYR A 824 -10.62 -40.41 -43.15
C TYR A 824 -10.95 -41.42 -44.25
N ARG A 825 -11.13 -42.70 -43.92
CA ARG A 825 -11.36 -43.79 -44.90
C ARG A 825 -12.83 -44.11 -45.12
N ASN A 826 -13.66 -43.95 -44.10
CA ASN A 826 -15.07 -44.33 -44.09
C ASN A 826 -15.97 -43.13 -43.81
N LYS A 827 -17.23 -43.18 -44.27
CA LYS A 827 -18.26 -42.22 -43.89
C LYS A 827 -19.06 -42.77 -42.70
N TYR A 828 -19.24 -41.92 -41.69
CA TYR A 828 -20.02 -42.22 -40.49
C TYR A 828 -21.11 -41.16 -40.32
N ASP A 829 -22.24 -41.59 -39.76
CA ASP A 829 -23.40 -40.74 -39.49
C ASP A 829 -23.31 -40.07 -38.12
N LEU A 830 -22.57 -40.66 -37.16
CA LEU A 830 -22.33 -40.09 -35.82
C LEU A 830 -21.07 -40.70 -35.18
N LEU A 831 -20.36 -39.88 -34.40
CA LEU A 831 -19.19 -40.27 -33.62
C LEU A 831 -19.55 -40.32 -32.13
N LEU A 832 -19.35 -41.46 -31.48
CA LEU A 832 -19.42 -41.61 -30.02
C LEU A 832 -17.99 -41.69 -29.49
N LEU A 833 -17.59 -40.74 -28.67
CA LEU A 833 -16.19 -40.53 -28.32
C LEU A 833 -16.00 -40.51 -26.81
N ASP A 834 -15.21 -41.44 -26.28
CA ASP A 834 -14.73 -41.32 -24.91
C ASP A 834 -13.87 -40.06 -24.76
N TYR A 835 -14.11 -39.31 -23.70
CA TYR A 835 -13.28 -38.17 -23.34
C TYR A 835 -11.87 -38.62 -22.95
N HIS A 836 -11.75 -39.71 -22.20
CA HIS A 836 -10.46 -40.21 -21.71
C HIS A 836 -9.98 -41.36 -22.58
N LEU A 837 -9.06 -41.06 -23.49
CA LEU A 837 -8.41 -42.05 -24.35
C LEU A 837 -6.90 -42.09 -24.09
N PRO A 838 -6.24 -43.23 -24.33
CA PRO A 838 -4.80 -43.36 -24.19
C PRO A 838 -4.07 -42.48 -25.21
N LYS A 839 -2.98 -41.83 -24.76
CA LYS A 839 -2.10 -40.89 -25.51
C LYS A 839 -2.72 -39.54 -25.90
N MET A 840 -4.00 -39.48 -26.25
CA MET A 840 -4.67 -38.27 -26.75
C MET A 840 -6.11 -38.25 -26.26
N ASP A 841 -6.56 -37.16 -25.64
CA ASP A 841 -7.95 -37.03 -25.19
C ASP A 841 -8.94 -36.84 -26.36
N GLY A 842 -10.21 -37.16 -26.12
CA GLY A 842 -11.25 -37.11 -27.16
C GLY A 842 -11.43 -35.71 -27.77
N LEU A 843 -11.24 -34.64 -26.99
CA LEU A 843 -11.33 -33.28 -27.53
C LEU A 843 -10.16 -32.92 -28.45
N SER A 844 -8.97 -33.43 -28.18
CA SER A 844 -7.82 -33.26 -29.06
C SER A 844 -8.01 -33.99 -30.38
N LEU A 845 -8.65 -35.16 -30.36
CA LEU A 845 -9.06 -35.86 -31.58
C LEU A 845 -9.97 -34.98 -32.44
N ILE A 846 -11.02 -34.39 -31.87
CA ILE A 846 -11.95 -33.50 -32.59
C ILE A 846 -11.21 -32.33 -33.24
N LYS A 847 -10.23 -31.74 -32.54
CA LYS A 847 -9.46 -30.60 -33.06
C LYS A 847 -8.58 -30.98 -34.26
N ILE A 848 -8.11 -32.22 -34.31
CA ILE A 848 -7.25 -32.74 -35.39
C ILE A 848 -8.10 -33.23 -36.57
N TRP A 849 -9.23 -33.86 -36.28
CA TRP A 849 -10.21 -34.31 -37.25
C TRP A 849 -11.09 -33.13 -37.67
N ASP A 850 -10.61 -32.33 -38.62
CA ASP A 850 -11.38 -31.23 -39.22
C ASP A 850 -12.75 -31.73 -39.74
N ASN A 851 -13.79 -31.58 -38.91
CA ASN A 851 -15.13 -32.14 -39.12
C ASN A 851 -15.94 -31.33 -40.14
N SER A 852 -15.36 -31.13 -41.32
CA SER A 852 -15.94 -30.43 -42.47
C SER A 852 -17.25 -31.06 -42.96
N ALA A 853 -17.48 -32.35 -42.67
CA ALA A 853 -18.72 -33.08 -42.97
C ALA A 853 -19.85 -32.84 -41.94
N ASN A 854 -19.57 -32.11 -40.85
CA ASN A 854 -20.51 -31.77 -39.78
C ASN A 854 -21.19 -33.00 -39.15
N ILE A 855 -20.42 -34.07 -38.96
CA ILE A 855 -20.89 -35.30 -38.34
C ILE A 855 -21.16 -35.01 -36.85
N PRO A 856 -22.35 -35.33 -36.31
CA PRO A 856 -22.65 -35.11 -34.89
C PRO A 856 -21.71 -35.92 -34.00
N VAL A 857 -21.23 -35.30 -32.92
CA VAL A 857 -20.35 -35.94 -31.94
C VAL A 857 -21.05 -35.99 -30.58
N ILE A 858 -21.05 -37.18 -29.98
CA ILE A 858 -21.47 -37.40 -28.60
C ILE A 858 -20.22 -37.74 -27.79
N ILE A 859 -19.90 -36.90 -26.79
CA ILE A 859 -18.81 -37.19 -25.85
C ILE A 859 -19.34 -38.00 -24.69
N VAL A 860 -18.60 -39.03 -24.32
CA VAL A 860 -18.92 -39.88 -23.18
C VAL A 860 -17.83 -39.70 -22.12
N THR A 861 -18.20 -39.37 -20.89
CA THR A 861 -17.21 -39.16 -19.80
C THR A 861 -17.74 -39.64 -18.46
N ALA A 862 -16.84 -40.16 -17.61
CA ALA A 862 -17.16 -40.50 -16.22
C ALA A 862 -17.19 -39.27 -15.30
N ASP A 863 -16.59 -38.15 -15.71
CA ASP A 863 -16.43 -36.94 -14.91
C ASP A 863 -16.96 -35.72 -15.67
N LEU A 864 -18.13 -35.22 -15.25
CA LEU A 864 -18.73 -33.99 -15.75
C LEU A 864 -18.32 -32.84 -14.84
N THR A 865 -17.17 -32.24 -15.14
CA THR A 865 -16.71 -31.01 -14.51
C THR A 865 -17.05 -29.79 -15.38
N ASP A 866 -17.16 -28.62 -14.76
CA ASP A 866 -17.41 -27.36 -15.49
C ASP A 866 -16.33 -27.07 -16.54
N GLU A 867 -15.09 -27.50 -16.30
CA GLU A 867 -13.98 -27.36 -17.25
C GLU A 867 -14.21 -28.18 -18.52
N VAL A 868 -14.70 -29.42 -18.39
CA VAL A 868 -15.02 -30.29 -19.53
C VAL A 868 -16.20 -29.72 -20.32
N LEU A 869 -17.25 -29.26 -19.62
CA LEU A 869 -18.41 -28.61 -20.25
C LEU A 869 -17.99 -27.37 -21.07
N HIS A 870 -17.13 -26.52 -20.49
CA HIS A 870 -16.67 -25.30 -21.15
C HIS A 870 -15.79 -25.60 -22.38
N LYS A 871 -14.94 -26.63 -22.32
CA LYS A 871 -14.14 -27.07 -23.46
C LYS A 871 -15.02 -27.66 -24.58
N CYS A 872 -16.03 -28.46 -24.25
CA CYS A 872 -16.98 -28.97 -25.23
C CYS A 872 -17.80 -27.86 -25.90
N GLN A 873 -18.26 -26.86 -25.13
CA GLN A 873 -18.95 -25.68 -25.67
C GLN A 873 -18.08 -24.88 -26.65
N SER A 874 -16.78 -24.73 -26.37
CA SER A 874 -15.85 -24.02 -27.26
C SER A 874 -15.68 -24.70 -28.63
N LEU A 875 -15.98 -26.00 -28.72
CA LEU A 875 -15.95 -26.80 -29.94
C LEU A 875 -17.34 -27.05 -30.52
N ASN A 876 -18.37 -26.36 -30.00
CA ASN A 876 -19.77 -26.48 -30.41
C ASN A 876 -20.36 -27.91 -30.24
N ILE A 877 -19.85 -28.67 -29.27
CA ILE A 877 -20.32 -30.03 -28.95
C ILE A 877 -21.34 -29.94 -27.82
N ASN A 878 -22.63 -30.11 -28.17
CA ASN A 878 -23.74 -29.94 -27.23
C ASN A 878 -24.28 -31.26 -26.64
N ASN A 879 -23.75 -32.40 -27.08
CA ASN A 879 -24.23 -33.72 -26.69
C ASN A 879 -23.14 -34.44 -25.88
N ILE A 880 -23.32 -34.45 -24.56
CA ILE A 880 -22.41 -35.07 -23.61
C ILE A 880 -23.22 -36.06 -22.78
N VAL A 881 -22.68 -37.26 -22.59
CA VAL A 881 -23.32 -38.38 -21.89
C VAL A 881 -22.41 -38.84 -20.76
N ALA A 882 -22.96 -38.94 -19.55
CA ALA A 882 -22.22 -39.43 -18.38
C ALA A 882 -22.11 -40.96 -18.40
N LYS A 883 -20.94 -41.52 -18.09
CA LYS A 883 -20.76 -42.96 -17.80
C LYS A 883 -21.11 -43.24 -16.32
N PRO A 884 -21.81 -44.35 -16.01
CA PRO A 884 -22.44 -45.30 -16.93
C PRO A 884 -23.73 -44.73 -17.54
N PHE A 885 -23.97 -45.02 -18.81
CA PHE A 885 -25.17 -44.59 -19.53
C PHE A 885 -26.09 -45.78 -19.81
N THR A 886 -27.40 -45.54 -19.75
CA THR A 886 -28.41 -46.55 -20.11
C THR A 886 -28.73 -46.47 -21.59
N GLN A 887 -29.29 -47.55 -22.15
CA GLN A 887 -29.75 -47.59 -23.55
C GLN A 887 -30.69 -46.41 -23.87
N LYS A 888 -31.53 -46.00 -22.91
CA LYS A 888 -32.44 -44.87 -23.05
C LYS A 888 -31.70 -43.52 -23.13
N LEU A 889 -30.72 -43.29 -22.27
CA LEU A 889 -29.90 -42.07 -22.27
C LEU A 889 -29.13 -41.91 -23.58
N LEU A 890 -28.51 -43.00 -24.05
CA LEU A 890 -27.79 -43.02 -25.32
C LEU A 890 -28.73 -42.80 -26.52
N PHE A 891 -29.91 -43.44 -26.51
CA PHE A 891 -30.96 -43.22 -27.50
C PHE A 891 -31.44 -41.78 -27.55
N ASP A 892 -31.70 -41.17 -26.40
CA ASP A 892 -32.13 -39.76 -26.33
C ASP A 892 -31.03 -38.81 -26.82
N ALA A 893 -29.75 -39.09 -26.53
CA ALA A 893 -28.62 -38.31 -27.01
C ALA A 893 -28.42 -38.42 -28.54
N ILE A 894 -28.52 -39.63 -29.10
CA ILE A 894 -28.49 -39.86 -30.55
C ILE A 894 -29.66 -39.12 -31.21
N LYS A 895 -30.88 -39.26 -30.68
CA LYS A 895 -32.06 -38.59 -31.21
C LYS A 895 -31.95 -37.06 -31.16
N LYS A 896 -31.34 -36.51 -30.11
CA LYS A 896 -31.08 -35.06 -29.99
C LYS A 896 -30.04 -34.59 -31.01
N SER A 897 -29.08 -35.43 -31.37
CA SER A 897 -28.01 -35.15 -32.34
C SER A 897 -28.52 -34.95 -33.77
N PHE A 898 -29.68 -35.53 -34.11
CA PHE A 898 -30.28 -35.45 -35.46
C PHE A 898 -31.54 -34.56 -35.54
N LYS A 899 -31.99 -33.97 -34.43
CA LYS A 899 -33.05 -32.96 -34.43
C LYS A 899 -32.42 -31.59 -34.68
N VAL A 900 -32.31 -31.22 -35.97
CA VAL A 900 -32.11 -29.83 -36.41
C VAL A 900 -33.46 -29.13 -36.50
#